data_AF-A0A1B1S9G6-F1
#
_entry.id   AF-A0A1B1S9G6-F1
#
_cell.length_a   1.000
_cell.length_b   1.000
_cell.length_c   1.000
_cell.angle_alpha   90.00
_cell.angle_beta   90.00
_cell.angle_gamma   90.00
#
_symmetry.space_group_name_H-M   'P 1'
#
loop_
_entity.id
_entity.type
_entity.pdbx_description
1 polymer ?
#
loop_
_entity_poly.entity_id
_entity_poly.type
_entity_poly.pdbx_seq_one_letter_code
_entity_poly.pdbx_strand_id
1 'polypeptide(L)'
;MNRLFITTISLGLLTAACGTSGTHGDSDYTAYVDPFIGTGGHGHTFPGPVVPHAMIQPGPDTRINGWDACSGYHYSDSLINGFTQSHLSGTGCADYGDFLIMPTVGKQIINPQIDTLQNRPFASEFSHADEIARPGYYSTYLQRYGVKAEITSTERAALYRFTFPQSDDAGFIVDLDYSIQNQTNLDMKIEFEGDTAIRAYKMSEYWAFNQQLSMYAVFSKPFTHETVNDTVLNSKGEKQIRCKALLKFPDTSKDEIVYVKVGVSAVDWDGAKKNLMAEIPGWEFDAVRDAAKDKWNSYLATIDITADNTDKEIFYTAMYHAAIAPGLFMDVDGRYLGMDRKIHQGDTAKPVYTIFSLWDTHRALHPLLTIIDPQLNNEFINSLLLKYDEGGLLPMWELAGNYTATMTGYHAVSLMADAVSKGIADFDIEKACRAGVRSSVYDTTGIITPEKVKLALMPKSKEYKNTLGFIPWNKEFESVAKGLEYAYNDWCISKLAEAAGDSAVAASYAVKGDAYRQYFDPVTRFMRGKDEKGKWHEPFNPRASNHREDDYCEGTAWQWTWFVPHDVDGLMTLMGGPDKFAEKLDSLFNADSTLEGELVSADISGLIGQYAHGNEPSHHIIHLYNYAGRPERTQELIDQVLKEQYRADTDGLSGNEDCGQMSAWYILNSLGFYQVCPGVPVYSIGRPWFPHAVVNLPGGKKIEIKVNNYSKDNKYIKSVKLNGKTLDRPFFNHSDIANGAIFEYDMSATPA
;
A
#
# COMPACT_ATOMS: atom_id res chain seq x y z
N MET A 1 -32.18 32.38 67.99
CA MET A 1 -33.40 31.76 67.43
C MET A 1 -33.44 32.02 65.94
N ASN A 2 -33.42 30.95 65.15
CA ASN A 2 -33.83 30.79 63.75
C ASN A 2 -33.34 31.78 62.67
N ARG A 3 -32.56 31.24 61.71
CA ARG A 3 -32.81 31.28 60.24
C ARG A 3 -31.69 30.50 59.53
N LEU A 4 -31.89 29.20 59.32
CA LEU A 4 -32.31 28.53 58.06
C LEU A 4 -31.30 28.67 56.90
N PHE A 5 -30.61 27.56 56.63
CA PHE A 5 -29.82 27.28 55.43
C PHE A 5 -30.74 27.09 54.22
N ILE A 6 -30.38 27.66 53.06
CA ILE A 6 -30.87 27.23 51.74
C ILE A 6 -29.65 27.01 50.84
N THR A 7 -29.42 25.73 50.53
CA THR A 7 -28.50 25.23 49.51
C THR A 7 -29.10 25.51 48.13
N THR A 8 -28.35 26.16 47.24
CA THR A 8 -28.78 26.40 45.85
C THR A 8 -28.15 25.34 44.95
N ILE A 9 -29.00 24.62 44.23
CA ILE A 9 -28.66 23.60 43.22
C ILE A 9 -28.29 24.31 41.92
N SER A 10 -27.07 24.09 41.41
CA SER A 10 -26.67 24.50 40.07
C SER A 10 -26.76 23.29 39.14
N LEU A 11 -27.76 23.31 38.26
CA LEU A 11 -28.00 22.29 37.23
C LEU A 11 -27.08 22.59 36.03
N GLY A 12 -26.15 21.67 35.73
CA GLY A 12 -25.29 21.74 34.55
C GLY A 12 -26.05 21.37 33.28
N LEU A 13 -25.97 22.22 32.26
CA LEU A 13 -26.39 21.87 30.90
C LEU A 13 -25.34 20.96 30.26
N LEU A 14 -25.73 19.72 29.95
CA LEU A 14 -25.07 18.89 28.94
C LEU A 14 -25.48 19.42 27.55
N THR A 15 -24.51 19.89 26.78
CA THR A 15 -24.66 20.04 25.33
C THR A 15 -24.27 18.74 24.64
N ALA A 16 -25.26 17.97 24.22
CA ALA A 16 -25.09 16.86 23.30
C ALA A 16 -24.73 17.44 21.91
N ALA A 17 -23.52 17.13 21.43
CA ALA A 17 -23.15 17.35 20.04
C ALA A 17 -23.83 16.26 19.19
N CYS A 18 -24.94 16.60 18.54
CA CYS A 18 -25.46 15.80 17.43
C CYS A 18 -24.48 15.91 16.26
N GLY A 19 -23.74 14.84 15.99
CA GLY A 19 -23.07 14.65 14.72
C GLY A 19 -24.11 14.64 13.61
N THR A 20 -23.90 15.47 12.59
CA THR A 20 -24.65 15.42 11.34
C THR A 20 -24.18 14.20 10.57
N SER A 21 -24.87 13.07 10.72
CA SER A 21 -24.83 11.99 9.74
C SER A 21 -25.44 12.53 8.44
N GLY A 22 -24.56 12.88 7.49
CA GLY A 22 -24.96 13.16 6.12
C GLY A 22 -25.63 11.91 5.56
N THR A 23 -26.91 12.02 5.23
CA THR A 23 -27.65 10.99 4.51
C THR A 23 -27.21 11.04 3.05
N HIS A 24 -26.12 10.34 2.73
CA HIS A 24 -25.87 9.90 1.36
C HIS A 24 -27.03 8.95 0.97
N GLY A 25 -27.55 9.07 -0.26
CA GLY A 25 -28.70 8.28 -0.71
C GLY A 25 -28.47 6.77 -0.61
N ASP A 26 -29.56 5.99 -0.74
CA ASP A 26 -29.73 4.52 -0.57
C ASP A 26 -28.73 3.56 -1.31
N SER A 27 -27.58 4.02 -1.79
CA SER A 27 -26.57 3.22 -2.49
C SER A 27 -25.61 2.54 -1.50
N ASP A 28 -25.55 1.21 -1.55
CA ASP A 28 -24.58 0.40 -0.81
C ASP A 28 -23.37 0.09 -1.72
N TYR A 29 -22.34 0.95 -1.69
CA TYR A 29 -21.12 0.80 -2.49
C TYR A 29 -20.34 -0.46 -2.13
N THR A 30 -20.39 -0.90 -0.87
CA THR A 30 -19.71 -2.13 -0.43
C THR A 30 -20.24 -3.39 -1.13
N ALA A 31 -21.45 -3.34 -1.69
CA ALA A 31 -22.00 -4.46 -2.47
C ALA A 31 -21.27 -4.70 -3.80
N TYR A 32 -20.46 -3.76 -4.25
CA TYR A 32 -19.62 -3.88 -5.45
C TYR A 32 -18.17 -4.22 -5.12
N VAL A 33 -17.76 -4.34 -3.85
CA VAL A 33 -16.37 -4.70 -3.56
C VAL A 33 -16.24 -6.21 -3.47
N ASP A 34 -15.26 -6.74 -4.21
CA ASP A 34 -14.83 -8.13 -4.10
C ASP A 34 -13.38 -8.20 -3.58
N PRO A 35 -13.18 -8.43 -2.27
CA PRO A 35 -11.83 -8.57 -1.69
C PRO A 35 -11.02 -9.77 -2.21
N PHE A 36 -11.60 -10.66 -3.04
CA PHE A 36 -10.85 -11.75 -3.67
C PHE A 36 -10.07 -11.31 -4.91
N ILE A 37 -10.38 -10.16 -5.52
CA ILE A 37 -9.59 -9.67 -6.66
C ILE A 37 -8.15 -9.40 -6.22
N GLY A 38 -7.18 -10.01 -6.92
CA GLY A 38 -5.76 -9.92 -6.59
C GLY A 38 -5.26 -10.95 -5.56
N THR A 39 -6.15 -11.81 -5.03
CA THR A 39 -5.75 -12.89 -4.11
C THR A 39 -5.24 -14.15 -4.84
N GLY A 40 -5.41 -14.22 -6.16
CA GLY A 40 -4.79 -15.19 -7.05
C GLY A 40 -3.80 -14.51 -8.00
N GLY A 41 -3.12 -15.32 -8.83
CA GLY A 41 -2.05 -14.81 -9.70
C GLY A 41 -0.95 -14.17 -8.87
N HIS A 42 -0.57 -12.94 -9.21
CA HIS A 42 0.51 -12.20 -8.56
C HIS A 42 0.06 -10.86 -7.96
N GLY A 43 -1.23 -10.71 -7.64
CA GLY A 43 -1.75 -9.50 -7.00
C GLY A 43 -1.31 -9.33 -5.54
N HIS A 44 -1.15 -10.46 -4.83
CA HIS A 44 -0.74 -10.54 -3.42
C HIS A 44 -1.66 -9.74 -2.47
N THR A 45 -2.95 -9.64 -2.75
CA THR A 45 -3.92 -9.08 -1.78
C THR A 45 -4.37 -10.16 -0.79
N PHE A 46 -5.18 -9.78 0.22
CA PHE A 46 -5.76 -10.73 1.17
C PHE A 46 -7.24 -10.39 1.43
N PRO A 47 -8.11 -11.39 1.66
CA PRO A 47 -9.56 -11.19 1.81
C PRO A 47 -9.99 -10.86 3.25
N GLY A 48 -9.06 -10.39 4.09
CA GLY A 48 -9.28 -10.15 5.50
C GLY A 48 -10.19 -8.94 5.78
N PRO A 49 -11.00 -8.96 6.86
CA PRO A 49 -11.91 -7.86 7.15
C PRO A 49 -11.16 -6.74 7.86
N VAL A 50 -10.92 -5.66 7.14
CA VAL A 50 -10.31 -4.43 7.66
C VAL A 50 -11.27 -3.25 7.57
N VAL A 51 -10.94 -2.15 8.23
CA VAL A 51 -11.49 -0.81 7.94
C VAL A 51 -10.43 0.01 7.20
N PRO A 52 -10.77 1.12 6.50
CA PRO A 52 -9.79 1.95 5.82
C PRO A 52 -8.63 2.35 6.75
N HIS A 53 -7.39 2.16 6.28
CA HIS A 53 -6.14 2.52 6.96
C HIS A 53 -5.98 1.95 8.40
N ALA A 54 -6.55 0.77 8.65
CA ALA A 54 -6.50 0.12 9.96
C ALA A 54 -5.07 -0.24 10.41
N MET A 55 -4.86 -0.31 11.72
CA MET A 55 -3.68 -0.92 12.35
C MET A 55 -3.75 -2.44 12.32
N ILE A 56 -4.93 -2.99 12.66
CA ILE A 56 -5.14 -4.45 12.65
C ILE A 56 -5.60 -4.89 11.27
N GLN A 57 -4.99 -5.96 10.77
CA GLN A 57 -5.34 -6.55 9.48
C GLN A 57 -5.60 -8.05 9.69
N PRO A 58 -6.73 -8.45 10.30
CA PRO A 58 -7.00 -9.85 10.56
C PRO A 58 -7.38 -10.56 9.26
N GLY A 59 -7.11 -11.85 9.16
CA GLY A 59 -7.44 -12.60 7.94
C GLY A 59 -7.02 -14.07 7.98
N PRO A 60 -7.54 -14.87 7.04
CA PRO A 60 -7.11 -16.26 6.87
C PRO A 60 -5.70 -16.34 6.28
N ASP A 61 -4.90 -17.27 6.79
CA ASP A 61 -3.66 -17.68 6.15
C ASP A 61 -3.80 -19.04 5.47
N THR A 62 -3.46 -19.14 4.18
CA THR A 62 -3.41 -20.40 3.43
C THR A 62 -1.99 -20.79 3.02
N ARG A 63 -1.08 -19.81 2.92
CA ARG A 63 0.26 -19.94 2.35
C ARG A 63 1.31 -19.30 3.25
N ILE A 64 2.47 -19.95 3.36
CA ILE A 64 3.57 -19.48 4.24
C ILE A 64 4.80 -19.10 3.44
N ASN A 65 5.21 -19.92 2.47
CA ASN A 65 6.50 -19.80 1.81
C ASN A 65 6.36 -19.43 0.33
N GLY A 66 7.37 -18.73 -0.20
CA GLY A 66 7.45 -18.37 -1.63
C GLY A 66 6.88 -16.99 -1.93
N TRP A 67 7.10 -16.49 -3.14
CA TRP A 67 6.79 -15.11 -3.50
C TRP A 67 5.29 -14.78 -3.39
N ASP A 68 4.41 -15.66 -3.87
CA ASP A 68 2.95 -15.49 -3.75
C ASP A 68 2.41 -15.59 -2.32
N ALA A 69 3.27 -15.80 -1.31
CA ALA A 69 2.86 -15.88 0.09
C ALA A 69 2.84 -14.52 0.79
N CYS A 70 3.22 -13.41 0.13
CA CYS A 70 3.48 -12.12 0.80
C CYS A 70 2.33 -11.59 1.65
N SER A 71 1.08 -11.91 1.30
CA SER A 71 -0.11 -11.53 2.05
C SER A 71 -0.70 -12.64 2.93
N GLY A 72 -0.08 -13.81 2.99
CA GLY A 72 -0.54 -14.97 3.77
C GLY A 72 -1.65 -15.81 3.11
N TYR A 73 -2.33 -15.27 2.09
CA TYR A 73 -3.45 -15.92 1.40
C TYR A 73 -3.18 -16.07 -0.10
N HIS A 74 -3.57 -17.20 -0.67
CA HIS A 74 -3.61 -17.39 -2.12
C HIS A 74 -4.84 -18.22 -2.52
N TYR A 75 -5.65 -17.69 -3.45
CA TYR A 75 -6.95 -18.26 -3.81
C TYR A 75 -6.88 -19.69 -4.38
N SER A 76 -5.74 -20.15 -4.89
CA SER A 76 -5.62 -21.54 -5.37
C SER A 76 -5.58 -22.59 -4.24
N ASP A 77 -5.39 -22.17 -2.99
CA ASP A 77 -5.10 -23.07 -1.88
C ASP A 77 -6.40 -23.56 -1.23
N SER A 78 -6.39 -24.81 -0.77
CA SER A 78 -7.58 -25.49 -0.20
C SER A 78 -7.47 -25.78 1.30
N LEU A 79 -6.41 -25.27 1.95
CA LEU A 79 -6.14 -25.45 3.37
C LEU A 79 -5.90 -24.10 4.04
N ILE A 80 -6.56 -23.86 5.16
CA ILE A 80 -6.34 -22.70 6.04
C ILE A 80 -5.50 -23.13 7.24
N ASN A 81 -4.39 -22.43 7.48
CA ASN A 81 -3.52 -22.59 8.64
C ASN A 81 -4.15 -22.02 9.91
N GLY A 82 -4.89 -20.91 9.78
CA GLY A 82 -5.57 -20.24 10.88
C GLY A 82 -5.84 -18.79 10.50
N PHE A 83 -6.07 -17.94 11.52
CA PHE A 83 -6.33 -16.52 11.33
C PHE A 83 -5.31 -15.68 12.09
N THR A 84 -4.49 -14.92 11.38
CA THR A 84 -3.55 -13.94 11.97
C THR A 84 -4.17 -12.55 12.00
N GLN A 85 -3.49 -11.60 12.67
CA GLN A 85 -3.97 -10.24 12.99
C GLN A 85 -3.23 -9.14 12.22
N SER A 86 -2.23 -9.48 11.42
CA SER A 86 -1.41 -8.56 10.64
C SER A 86 -1.04 -9.17 9.28
N HIS A 87 -1.20 -8.38 8.22
CA HIS A 87 -0.91 -8.77 6.83
C HIS A 87 -0.37 -7.56 6.05
N LEU A 88 0.27 -7.81 4.92
CA LEU A 88 0.55 -6.78 3.91
C LEU A 88 -0.35 -7.00 2.69
N SER A 89 -0.71 -5.92 1.99
CA SER A 89 -1.52 -5.99 0.77
C SER A 89 -0.69 -5.58 -0.43
N GLY A 90 -0.44 -6.54 -1.32
CA GLY A 90 0.14 -6.29 -2.62
C GLY A 90 1.65 -6.23 -2.68
N THR A 91 2.38 -6.59 -1.61
CA THR A 91 3.83 -6.42 -1.60
C THR A 91 4.57 -7.56 -2.30
N GLY A 92 5.72 -7.26 -2.91
CA GLY A 92 6.67 -8.27 -3.42
C GLY A 92 7.62 -8.88 -2.38
N CYS A 93 7.56 -8.38 -1.14
CA CYS A 93 8.26 -8.94 0.03
C CYS A 93 7.25 -9.24 1.14
N ALA A 94 7.44 -10.36 1.84
CA ALA A 94 6.59 -10.74 2.95
C ALA A 94 7.11 -10.19 4.29
N ASP A 95 6.21 -9.99 5.24
CA ASP A 95 6.47 -9.85 6.68
C ASP A 95 5.14 -10.16 7.41
N TYR A 96 5.01 -9.85 8.70
CA TYR A 96 3.79 -10.08 9.48
C TYR A 96 3.31 -11.55 9.51
N GLY A 97 2.00 -11.81 9.63
CA GLY A 97 1.45 -13.11 10.03
C GLY A 97 1.45 -13.31 11.55
N ASP A 98 1.22 -12.24 12.32
CA ASP A 98 1.11 -12.26 13.79
C ASP A 98 -0.35 -12.00 14.18
N PHE A 99 -0.98 -12.61 15.17
CA PHE A 99 -0.74 -13.84 15.89
C PHE A 99 -1.80 -14.84 15.43
N LEU A 100 -1.43 -16.10 15.20
CA LEU A 100 -2.37 -17.06 14.64
C LEU A 100 -3.31 -17.63 15.70
N ILE A 101 -4.61 -17.61 15.41
CA ILE A 101 -5.67 -18.26 16.19
C ILE A 101 -6.37 -19.28 15.30
N MET A 102 -6.51 -20.52 15.78
CA MET A 102 -7.21 -21.59 15.07
C MET A 102 -8.21 -22.30 16.00
N PRO A 103 -9.53 -22.26 15.73
CA PRO A 103 -10.48 -23.08 16.47
C PRO A 103 -10.27 -24.56 16.15
N THR A 104 -10.47 -25.43 17.14
CA THR A 104 -10.22 -26.87 17.01
C THR A 104 -11.32 -27.68 17.68
N VAL A 105 -11.60 -28.85 17.10
CA VAL A 105 -12.52 -29.87 17.61
C VAL A 105 -11.87 -31.25 17.47
N GLY A 106 -11.94 -32.06 18.51
CA GLY A 106 -11.26 -33.34 18.62
C GLY A 106 -9.75 -33.20 18.82
N LYS A 107 -9.02 -34.30 18.60
CA LYS A 107 -7.59 -34.40 18.93
C LYS A 107 -6.76 -33.26 18.34
N GLN A 108 -6.29 -32.40 19.23
CA GLN A 108 -5.48 -31.24 18.88
C GLN A 108 -4.02 -31.65 18.63
N ILE A 109 -3.41 -31.17 17.53
CA ILE A 109 -2.03 -31.50 17.14
C ILE A 109 -1.19 -30.23 17.17
N ILE A 110 -0.35 -30.07 18.20
CA ILE A 110 0.54 -28.91 18.42
C ILE A 110 2.02 -29.22 18.14
N ASN A 111 2.24 -30.17 17.22
CA ASN A 111 3.57 -30.66 16.84
C ASN A 111 4.47 -29.52 16.30
N PRO A 112 5.80 -29.72 16.28
CA PRO A 112 6.72 -28.79 15.63
C PRO A 112 6.27 -28.45 14.22
N GLN A 113 6.42 -27.17 13.87
CA GLN A 113 6.23 -26.73 12.51
C GLN A 113 7.28 -27.39 11.62
N ILE A 114 6.86 -27.91 10.47
CA ILE A 114 7.78 -28.32 9.41
C ILE A 114 7.89 -27.12 8.48
N ASP A 115 9.05 -26.46 8.49
CA ASP A 115 9.36 -25.21 7.78
C ASP A 115 9.30 -25.35 6.25
N THR A 116 9.35 -26.58 5.73
CA THR A 116 9.23 -26.88 4.30
C THR A 116 7.80 -27.06 3.81
N LEU A 117 6.80 -27.07 4.70
CA LEU A 117 5.39 -27.24 4.32
C LEU A 117 4.65 -25.90 4.26
N GLN A 118 3.72 -25.77 3.32
CA GLN A 118 2.80 -24.63 3.24
C GLN A 118 1.71 -24.67 4.31
N ASN A 119 1.44 -25.86 4.87
CA ASN A 119 0.33 -26.06 5.79
C ASN A 119 0.77 -26.64 7.13
N ARG A 120 0.17 -26.16 8.21
CA ARG A 120 0.43 -26.62 9.58
C ARG A 120 -0.30 -27.94 9.86
N PRO A 121 0.17 -28.76 10.83
CA PRO A 121 -0.48 -30.04 11.16
C PRO A 121 -1.95 -29.92 11.63
N PHE A 122 -2.36 -28.73 12.04
CA PHE A 122 -3.71 -28.37 12.47
C PHE A 122 -4.51 -27.60 11.40
N ALA A 123 -3.97 -27.43 10.19
CA ALA A 123 -4.70 -26.79 9.10
C ALA A 123 -6.01 -27.52 8.82
N SER A 124 -7.01 -26.76 8.37
CA SER A 124 -8.32 -27.28 7.97
C SER A 124 -8.52 -27.12 6.48
N GLU A 125 -9.14 -28.13 5.87
CA GLU A 125 -9.80 -27.98 4.58
C GLU A 125 -10.90 -26.92 4.66
N PHE A 126 -11.04 -26.16 3.58
CA PHE A 126 -12.12 -25.20 3.34
C PHE A 126 -12.49 -25.20 1.86
N SER A 127 -13.56 -24.48 1.50
CA SER A 127 -13.97 -24.31 0.11
C SER A 127 -14.40 -22.87 -0.14
N HIS A 128 -14.02 -22.29 -1.28
CA HIS A 128 -14.51 -20.98 -1.72
C HIS A 128 -16.03 -20.92 -1.88
N ALA A 129 -16.70 -22.08 -2.04
CA ALA A 129 -18.17 -22.14 -2.07
C ALA A 129 -18.81 -21.79 -0.71
N ASP A 130 -18.07 -21.98 0.39
CA ASP A 130 -18.46 -21.67 1.76
C ASP A 130 -17.62 -20.50 2.34
N GLU A 131 -16.98 -19.72 1.47
CA GLU A 131 -16.14 -18.58 1.82
C GLU A 131 -16.80 -17.29 1.36
N ILE A 132 -16.78 -16.27 2.21
CA ILE A 132 -17.38 -14.97 1.92
C ILE A 132 -16.44 -13.89 2.43
N ALA A 133 -16.04 -12.98 1.54
CA ALA A 133 -15.32 -11.76 1.89
C ALA A 133 -16.11 -10.54 1.42
N ARG A 134 -16.17 -9.51 2.27
CA ARG A 134 -16.79 -8.20 2.00
C ARG A 134 -16.02 -7.13 2.79
N PRO A 135 -16.10 -5.84 2.44
CA PRO A 135 -15.48 -4.79 3.24
C PRO A 135 -15.90 -4.88 4.73
N GLY A 136 -14.92 -5.11 5.60
CA GLY A 136 -15.13 -5.27 7.03
C GLY A 136 -15.71 -6.62 7.51
N TYR A 137 -15.87 -7.62 6.64
CA TYR A 137 -16.38 -8.95 7.01
C TYR A 137 -15.74 -10.11 6.23
N TYR A 138 -15.34 -11.17 6.93
CA TYR A 138 -14.90 -12.43 6.33
C TYR A 138 -15.58 -13.61 7.03
N SER A 139 -15.88 -14.67 6.28
CA SER A 139 -16.36 -15.94 6.82
C SER A 139 -15.88 -17.13 6.00
N THR A 140 -15.63 -18.25 6.68
CA THR A 140 -15.33 -19.53 6.04
C THR A 140 -15.79 -20.70 6.92
N TYR A 141 -15.94 -21.88 6.32
CA TYR A 141 -16.23 -23.12 7.05
C TYR A 141 -14.99 -24.02 7.11
N LEU A 142 -14.52 -24.30 8.34
CA LEU A 142 -13.38 -25.15 8.61
C LEU A 142 -13.83 -26.61 8.66
N GLN A 143 -13.78 -27.29 7.50
CA GLN A 143 -14.35 -28.63 7.29
C GLN A 143 -13.80 -29.67 8.27
N ARG A 144 -12.50 -29.59 8.59
CA ARG A 144 -11.85 -30.53 9.53
C ARG A 144 -12.49 -30.49 10.91
N TYR A 145 -12.90 -29.31 11.35
CA TYR A 145 -13.38 -29.08 12.71
C TYR A 145 -14.90 -28.92 12.79
N GLY A 146 -15.57 -28.80 11.65
CA GLY A 146 -16.99 -28.52 11.59
C GLY A 146 -17.36 -27.14 12.16
N VAL A 147 -16.42 -26.19 12.15
CA VAL A 147 -16.57 -24.86 12.76
C VAL A 147 -16.76 -23.81 11.67
N LYS A 148 -17.79 -22.97 11.80
CA LYS A 148 -17.92 -21.75 11.01
C LYS A 148 -17.12 -20.63 11.69
N ALA A 149 -16.20 -20.01 10.96
CA ALA A 149 -15.48 -18.83 11.41
C ALA A 149 -16.05 -17.57 10.75
N GLU A 150 -16.23 -16.51 11.53
CA GLU A 150 -16.65 -15.18 11.06
C GLU A 150 -15.79 -14.12 11.77
N ILE A 151 -15.35 -13.11 11.03
CA ILE A 151 -14.40 -12.10 11.49
C ILE A 151 -14.88 -10.72 11.04
N THR A 152 -14.75 -9.73 11.91
CA THR A 152 -14.89 -8.30 11.61
C THR A 152 -13.86 -7.50 12.43
N SER A 153 -13.69 -6.21 12.15
CA SER A 153 -12.68 -5.39 12.80
C SER A 153 -13.06 -3.91 12.95
N THR A 154 -12.31 -3.26 13.82
CA THR A 154 -12.17 -1.81 13.97
C THR A 154 -10.75 -1.41 13.58
N GLU A 155 -10.32 -0.18 13.88
CA GLU A 155 -8.99 0.32 13.56
C GLU A 155 -7.88 -0.53 14.21
N ARG A 156 -8.05 -1.00 15.45
CA ARG A 156 -6.99 -1.65 16.23
C ARG A 156 -7.39 -2.97 16.87
N ALA A 157 -8.63 -3.41 16.66
CA ALA A 157 -9.15 -4.64 17.23
C ALA A 157 -10.01 -5.45 16.25
N ALA A 158 -10.04 -6.76 16.44
CA ALA A 158 -10.87 -7.70 15.70
C ALA A 158 -11.84 -8.41 16.63
N LEU A 159 -13.02 -8.74 16.10
CA LEU A 159 -14.04 -9.54 16.77
C LEU A 159 -14.38 -10.75 15.90
N TYR A 160 -14.24 -11.92 16.50
CA TYR A 160 -14.50 -13.21 15.91
C TYR A 160 -15.78 -13.80 16.49
N ARG A 161 -16.54 -14.48 15.64
CA ARG A 161 -17.69 -15.32 16.00
C ARG A 161 -17.44 -16.72 15.44
N PHE A 162 -17.19 -17.69 16.30
CA PHE A 162 -16.99 -19.08 15.92
C PHE A 162 -18.22 -19.92 16.30
N THR A 163 -18.83 -20.60 15.35
CA THR A 163 -19.96 -21.51 15.60
C THR A 163 -19.45 -22.95 15.67
N PHE A 164 -19.50 -23.55 16.85
CA PHE A 164 -18.97 -24.89 17.12
C PHE A 164 -20.06 -25.98 16.98
N PRO A 165 -19.69 -27.20 16.56
CA PRO A 165 -20.55 -28.36 16.70
C PRO A 165 -20.61 -28.80 18.17
N GLN A 166 -21.49 -29.74 18.49
CA GLN A 166 -21.47 -30.38 19.81
C GLN A 166 -20.18 -31.20 19.99
N SER A 167 -19.41 -30.92 21.04
CA SER A 167 -18.16 -31.64 21.33
C SER A 167 -17.73 -31.51 22.80
N ASP A 168 -17.09 -32.55 23.33
CA ASP A 168 -16.42 -32.59 24.64
C ASP A 168 -14.89 -32.32 24.54
N ASP A 169 -14.37 -32.04 23.34
CA ASP A 169 -12.95 -31.79 23.06
C ASP A 169 -12.81 -30.63 22.06
N ALA A 170 -13.26 -29.44 22.47
CA ALA A 170 -13.19 -28.22 21.68
C ALA A 170 -12.27 -27.17 22.32
N GLY A 171 -11.72 -26.28 21.50
CA GLY A 171 -10.81 -25.26 21.98
C GLY A 171 -10.14 -24.46 20.88
N PHE A 172 -8.97 -23.92 21.19
CA PHE A 172 -8.17 -23.11 20.25
C PHE A 172 -6.69 -23.47 20.31
N ILE A 173 -6.01 -23.33 19.19
CA ILE A 173 -4.56 -23.16 19.14
C ILE A 173 -4.30 -21.66 18.98
N VAL A 174 -3.44 -21.13 19.86
CA VAL A 174 -2.85 -19.79 19.71
C VAL A 174 -1.37 -19.99 19.43
N ASP A 175 -0.93 -19.57 18.25
CA ASP A 175 0.40 -19.84 17.74
C ASP A 175 1.18 -18.55 17.51
N LEU A 176 2.16 -18.27 18.39
CA LEU A 176 3.06 -17.12 18.25
C LEU A 176 4.24 -17.45 17.34
N ASP A 177 4.58 -18.74 17.13
CA ASP A 177 5.73 -19.09 16.29
C ASP A 177 5.40 -19.01 14.79
N TYR A 178 4.11 -18.97 14.44
CA TYR A 178 3.64 -18.71 13.09
C TYR A 178 4.06 -17.32 12.60
N SER A 179 4.51 -17.25 11.35
CA SER A 179 4.76 -16.04 10.58
C SER A 179 4.82 -16.42 9.10
N ILE A 180 4.50 -15.46 8.23
CA ILE A 180 4.70 -15.60 6.79
C ILE A 180 6.21 -15.64 6.51
N GLN A 181 6.66 -16.56 5.66
CA GLN A 181 8.07 -16.91 5.38
C GLN A 181 8.87 -17.53 6.53
N ASN A 182 8.21 -18.05 7.58
CA ASN A 182 8.89 -18.66 8.73
C ASN A 182 10.02 -17.77 9.29
N GLN A 183 9.66 -16.53 9.62
CA GLN A 183 10.57 -15.49 10.10
C GLN A 183 11.35 -15.93 11.33
N THR A 184 12.45 -15.23 11.60
CA THR A 184 13.23 -15.50 12.82
C THR A 184 12.54 -14.87 14.02
N ASN A 185 12.01 -15.68 14.92
CA ASN A 185 11.45 -15.20 16.19
C ASN A 185 12.58 -14.83 17.15
N LEU A 186 12.69 -13.55 17.50
CA LEU A 186 13.70 -13.02 18.42
C LEU A 186 13.27 -13.13 19.88
N ASP A 187 12.01 -12.82 20.16
CA ASP A 187 11.41 -12.93 21.50
C ASP A 187 9.91 -13.18 21.38
N MET A 188 9.37 -14.01 22.28
CA MET A 188 7.96 -14.37 22.33
C MET A 188 7.54 -14.60 23.77
N LYS A 189 6.38 -14.07 24.13
CA LYS A 189 5.81 -14.26 25.46
C LYS A 189 4.30 -14.41 25.39
N ILE A 190 3.78 -15.34 26.16
CA ILE A 190 2.34 -15.54 26.35
C ILE A 190 2.04 -15.66 27.84
N GLU A 191 1.01 -14.95 28.30
CA GLU A 191 0.53 -15.01 29.67
C GLU A 191 -1.00 -15.07 29.70
N PHE A 192 -1.54 -15.71 30.73
CA PHE A 192 -2.98 -15.93 30.90
C PHE A 192 -3.51 -15.08 32.04
N GLU A 193 -4.56 -14.30 31.77
CA GLU A 193 -5.29 -13.51 32.76
C GLU A 193 -6.60 -14.21 33.10
N GLY A 194 -6.59 -15.00 34.18
CA GLY A 194 -7.75 -15.83 34.55
C GLY A 194 -7.96 -16.98 33.59
N ASP A 195 -9.22 -17.35 33.37
CA ASP A 195 -9.65 -18.44 32.50
C ASP A 195 -10.22 -17.96 31.15
N THR A 196 -10.17 -16.66 30.85
CA THR A 196 -10.83 -16.08 29.67
C THR A 196 -9.96 -15.13 28.85
N ALA A 197 -8.75 -14.77 29.30
CA ALA A 197 -7.93 -13.80 28.60
C ALA A 197 -6.46 -14.21 28.45
N ILE A 198 -5.86 -13.74 27.36
CA ILE A 198 -4.45 -13.94 27.00
C ILE A 198 -3.83 -12.59 26.69
N ARG A 199 -2.62 -12.35 27.17
CA ARG A 199 -1.73 -11.31 26.67
C ARG A 199 -0.51 -11.93 26.03
N ALA A 200 -0.12 -11.44 24.86
CA ALA A 200 0.99 -11.96 24.10
C ALA A 200 1.86 -10.84 23.56
N TYR A 201 3.13 -11.17 23.34
CA TYR A 201 4.13 -10.30 22.74
C TYR A 201 4.98 -11.14 21.79
N LYS A 202 5.35 -10.54 20.66
CA LYS A 202 6.29 -11.12 19.72
C LYS A 202 7.18 -10.04 19.12
N MET A 203 8.44 -10.41 18.92
CA MET A 203 9.39 -9.66 18.12
C MET A 203 10.06 -10.62 17.12
N SER A 204 10.03 -10.26 15.84
CA SER A 204 10.66 -11.03 14.76
C SER A 204 11.68 -10.20 13.96
N GLU A 205 12.54 -10.93 13.26
CA GLU A 205 13.46 -10.40 12.26
C GLU A 205 13.15 -11.03 10.89
N TYR A 206 12.75 -10.18 9.94
CA TYR A 206 12.65 -10.54 8.53
C TYR A 206 12.85 -9.32 7.62
N TRP A 207 11.81 -8.75 7.04
CA TRP A 207 11.91 -7.54 6.22
C TRP A 207 12.04 -6.31 7.12
N ALA A 208 11.18 -6.22 8.13
CA ALA A 208 11.42 -5.43 9.33
C ALA A 208 12.34 -6.21 10.29
N PHE A 209 13.53 -5.68 10.54
CA PHE A 209 14.55 -6.37 11.34
C PHE A 209 14.21 -6.48 12.83
N ASN A 210 13.37 -5.57 13.33
CA ASN A 210 12.84 -5.61 14.68
C ASN A 210 11.33 -5.35 14.59
N GLN A 211 10.60 -6.21 13.88
CA GLN A 211 9.14 -6.13 13.90
C GLN A 211 8.66 -6.49 15.32
N GLN A 212 7.81 -5.65 15.90
CA GLN A 212 7.29 -5.86 17.26
C GLN A 212 5.77 -5.69 17.25
N LEU A 213 5.07 -6.66 17.84
CA LEU A 213 3.63 -6.59 18.05
C LEU A 213 3.25 -7.23 19.40
N SER A 214 2.22 -6.68 20.02
CA SER A 214 1.58 -7.23 21.21
C SER A 214 0.10 -7.45 20.95
N MET A 215 -0.47 -8.45 21.63
CA MET A 215 -1.88 -8.81 21.55
C MET A 215 -2.50 -8.90 22.93
N TYR A 216 -3.76 -8.48 23.04
CA TYR A 216 -4.64 -8.86 24.14
C TYR A 216 -5.89 -9.52 23.57
N ALA A 217 -6.15 -10.77 23.94
CA ALA A 217 -7.29 -11.55 23.46
C ALA A 217 -8.20 -11.95 24.62
N VAL A 218 -9.52 -11.83 24.44
CA VAL A 218 -10.55 -12.26 25.39
C VAL A 218 -11.50 -13.23 24.71
N PHE A 219 -11.82 -14.32 25.39
CA PHE A 219 -12.70 -15.40 24.93
C PHE A 219 -14.00 -15.38 25.74
N SER A 220 -15.15 -15.55 25.07
CA SER A 220 -16.45 -15.55 25.76
C SER A 220 -16.71 -16.83 26.58
N LYS A 221 -15.89 -17.87 26.38
CA LYS A 221 -15.98 -19.15 27.08
C LYS A 221 -14.68 -19.38 27.86
N PRO A 222 -14.76 -19.80 29.15
CA PRO A 222 -13.57 -20.06 29.94
C PRO A 222 -12.80 -21.27 29.41
N PHE A 223 -11.48 -21.30 29.58
CA PHE A 223 -10.60 -22.35 29.12
C PHE A 223 -9.58 -22.80 30.17
N THR A 224 -9.11 -24.03 30.00
CA THR A 224 -7.81 -24.47 30.53
C THR A 224 -6.76 -24.40 29.43
N HIS A 225 -5.47 -24.42 29.79
CA HIS A 225 -4.40 -24.28 28.80
C HIS A 225 -3.24 -25.25 29.02
N GLU A 226 -2.59 -25.62 27.92
CA GLU A 226 -1.25 -26.22 27.87
C GLU A 226 -0.36 -25.33 27.00
N THR A 227 0.86 -25.04 27.45
CA THR A 227 1.81 -24.21 26.71
C THR A 227 2.95 -25.03 26.14
N VAL A 228 3.30 -24.79 24.89
CA VAL A 228 4.57 -25.22 24.30
C VAL A 228 5.50 -24.02 24.29
N ASN A 229 6.56 -24.08 25.10
CA ASN A 229 7.62 -23.08 25.12
C ASN A 229 8.97 -23.80 25.15
N ASP A 230 9.53 -24.05 23.97
CA ASP A 230 10.77 -24.78 23.80
C ASP A 230 11.56 -24.30 22.58
N THR A 231 12.65 -25.01 22.27
CA THR A 231 13.47 -24.76 21.08
C THR A 231 13.68 -26.07 20.34
N VAL A 232 13.35 -26.08 19.06
CA VAL A 232 13.55 -27.21 18.15
C VAL A 232 14.60 -26.87 17.10
N LEU A 233 14.96 -27.83 16.26
CA LEU A 233 15.78 -27.61 15.08
C LEU A 233 14.89 -27.61 13.83
N ASN A 234 15.09 -26.64 12.95
CA ASN A 234 14.43 -26.60 11.65
C ASN A 234 15.06 -27.61 10.66
N SER A 235 14.56 -27.68 9.43
CA SER A 235 15.07 -28.59 8.39
C SER A 235 16.55 -28.38 8.05
N LYS A 236 17.12 -27.20 8.36
CA LYS A 236 18.52 -26.82 8.16
C LYS A 236 19.41 -27.06 9.39
N GLY A 237 18.83 -27.53 10.50
CA GLY A 237 19.56 -27.72 11.76
C GLY A 237 19.76 -26.44 12.58
N GLU A 238 19.04 -25.37 12.27
CA GLU A 238 19.09 -24.09 12.98
C GLU A 238 18.06 -24.09 14.13
N LYS A 239 18.33 -23.33 15.20
CA LYS A 239 17.43 -23.23 16.34
C LYS A 239 16.18 -22.44 15.97
N GLN A 240 15.02 -23.02 16.27
CA GLN A 240 13.71 -22.39 16.13
C GLN A 240 13.01 -22.36 17.49
N ILE A 241 12.77 -21.16 18.00
CA ILE A 241 12.00 -20.96 19.25
C ILE A 241 10.53 -21.17 18.93
N ARG A 242 9.83 -21.92 19.79
CA ARG A 242 8.39 -22.14 19.69
C ARG A 242 7.69 -21.57 20.91
N CYS A 243 6.59 -20.86 20.69
CA CYS A 243 5.70 -20.39 21.75
C CYS A 243 4.25 -20.55 21.29
N LYS A 244 3.52 -21.46 21.93
CA LYS A 244 2.12 -21.77 21.59
C LYS A 244 1.30 -22.02 22.83
N ALA A 245 0.00 -21.81 22.73
CA ALA A 245 -0.96 -22.27 23.72
C ALA A 245 -2.03 -23.14 23.05
N LEU A 246 -2.34 -24.23 23.74
CA LEU A 246 -3.49 -25.07 23.46
C LEU A 246 -4.56 -24.75 24.50
N LEU A 247 -5.65 -24.14 24.07
CA LEU A 247 -6.79 -23.84 24.93
C LEU A 247 -7.81 -24.96 24.80
N LYS A 248 -8.38 -25.38 25.93
CA LYS A 248 -9.46 -26.37 26.00
C LYS A 248 -10.65 -25.82 26.75
N PHE A 249 -11.80 -25.89 26.11
CA PHE A 249 -13.06 -25.45 26.69
C PHE A 249 -13.76 -26.56 27.46
N PRO A 250 -14.70 -26.20 28.35
CA PRO A 250 -15.82 -27.07 28.68
C PRO A 250 -16.59 -27.47 27.41
N ASP A 251 -17.39 -28.53 27.51
CA ASP A 251 -18.22 -29.03 26.40
C ASP A 251 -18.95 -27.90 25.65
N THR A 252 -19.00 -28.05 24.33
CA THR A 252 -19.75 -27.19 23.42
C THR A 252 -21.05 -27.88 23.04
N SER A 253 -22.13 -27.11 23.04
CA SER A 253 -23.43 -27.51 22.50
C SER A 253 -23.47 -27.35 20.98
N LYS A 254 -24.41 -28.02 20.32
CA LYS A 254 -24.58 -27.88 18.87
C LYS A 254 -24.91 -26.42 18.53
N ASP A 255 -24.18 -25.87 17.56
CA ASP A 255 -24.33 -24.51 17.07
C ASP A 255 -24.00 -23.45 18.15
N GLU A 256 -23.20 -23.81 19.16
CA GLU A 256 -22.76 -22.88 20.20
C GLU A 256 -21.81 -21.84 19.61
N ILE A 257 -22.07 -20.57 19.93
CA ILE A 257 -21.21 -19.46 19.51
C ILE A 257 -20.19 -19.17 20.60
N VAL A 258 -18.90 -19.19 20.23
CA VAL A 258 -17.80 -18.68 21.03
C VAL A 258 -17.23 -17.45 20.36
N TYR A 259 -17.22 -16.33 21.07
CA TYR A 259 -16.62 -15.09 20.60
C TYR A 259 -15.17 -14.98 21.07
N VAL A 260 -14.34 -14.39 20.22
CA VAL A 260 -12.98 -13.98 20.57
C VAL A 260 -12.80 -12.54 20.14
N LYS A 261 -12.30 -11.68 21.02
CA LYS A 261 -11.97 -10.30 20.68
C LYS A 261 -10.49 -10.06 20.91
N VAL A 262 -9.82 -9.42 19.95
CA VAL A 262 -8.37 -9.32 19.87
C VAL A 262 -7.99 -7.87 19.62
N GLY A 263 -7.24 -7.25 20.52
CA GLY A 263 -6.60 -5.96 20.27
C GLY A 263 -5.12 -6.14 20.00
N VAL A 264 -4.54 -5.28 19.16
CA VAL A 264 -3.10 -5.25 18.89
C VAL A 264 -2.48 -3.90 19.28
N SER A 265 -1.18 -3.90 19.51
CA SER A 265 -0.37 -2.69 19.71
C SER A 265 1.07 -2.97 19.36
N ALA A 266 1.73 -2.04 18.67
CA ALA A 266 3.17 -2.11 18.45
C ALA A 266 3.98 -1.77 19.72
N VAL A 267 3.36 -1.18 20.75
CA VAL A 267 4.03 -0.69 21.96
C VAL A 267 4.13 -1.80 23.00
N ASP A 268 2.98 -2.27 23.52
CA ASP A 268 2.90 -3.29 24.57
C ASP A 268 1.47 -3.88 24.67
N TRP A 269 1.33 -4.97 25.42
CA TRP A 269 0.03 -5.62 25.63
C TRP A 269 -0.97 -4.77 26.44
N ASP A 270 -0.52 -3.77 27.20
CA ASP A 270 -1.40 -2.88 27.95
C ASP A 270 -2.07 -1.88 26.99
N GLY A 271 -1.31 -1.43 25.98
CA GLY A 271 -1.80 -0.72 24.81
C GLY A 271 -2.80 -1.55 24.02
N ALA A 272 -2.45 -2.80 23.71
CA ALA A 272 -3.35 -3.73 23.02
C ALA A 272 -4.69 -3.92 23.78
N LYS A 273 -4.62 -4.04 25.12
CA LYS A 273 -5.80 -4.13 25.99
C LYS A 273 -6.62 -2.85 25.97
N LYS A 274 -5.99 -1.67 26.04
CA LYS A 274 -6.69 -0.38 25.97
C LYS A 274 -7.38 -0.19 24.62
N ASN A 275 -6.69 -0.51 23.51
CA ASN A 275 -7.24 -0.47 22.16
C ASN A 275 -8.51 -1.33 22.08
N LEU A 276 -8.42 -2.58 22.54
CA LEU A 276 -9.55 -3.51 22.56
C LEU A 276 -10.73 -3.00 23.38
N MET A 277 -10.49 -2.50 24.60
CA MET A 277 -11.57 -2.09 25.49
C MET A 277 -12.22 -0.77 25.06
N ALA A 278 -11.48 0.09 24.35
CA ALA A 278 -12.01 1.33 23.79
C ALA A 278 -12.91 1.06 22.56
N GLU A 279 -12.49 0.16 21.68
CA GLU A 279 -13.17 -0.05 20.39
C GLU A 279 -14.22 -1.17 20.43
N ILE A 280 -13.99 -2.24 21.22
CA ILE A 280 -14.87 -3.43 21.30
C ILE A 280 -15.10 -3.81 22.78
N PRO A 281 -15.91 -3.04 23.54
CA PRO A 281 -16.18 -3.33 24.94
C PRO A 281 -17.06 -4.57 25.14
N GLY A 282 -17.99 -4.84 24.23
CA GLY A 282 -18.97 -5.95 24.29
C GLY A 282 -18.73 -7.05 23.24
N TRP A 283 -19.79 -7.83 22.96
CA TRP A 283 -19.78 -8.97 22.03
C TRP A 283 -20.71 -8.75 20.81
N GLU A 284 -21.04 -7.50 20.52
CA GLU A 284 -22.01 -7.11 19.48
C GLU A 284 -21.42 -7.24 18.06
N PHE A 285 -21.18 -8.48 17.60
CA PHE A 285 -20.51 -8.78 16.33
C PHE A 285 -21.15 -8.06 15.14
N ASP A 286 -22.47 -8.15 15.00
CA ASP A 286 -23.16 -7.55 13.86
C ASP A 286 -23.08 -6.02 13.90
N ALA A 287 -23.04 -5.39 15.08
CA ALA A 287 -22.87 -3.94 15.20
C ALA A 287 -21.45 -3.49 14.80
N VAL A 288 -20.40 -4.23 15.17
CA VAL A 288 -19.03 -3.94 14.73
C VAL A 288 -18.91 -4.12 13.21
N ARG A 289 -19.50 -5.19 12.67
CA ARG A 289 -19.56 -5.44 11.23
C ARG A 289 -20.25 -4.30 10.48
N ASP A 290 -21.43 -3.89 10.95
CA ASP A 290 -22.20 -2.84 10.29
C ASP A 290 -21.48 -1.49 10.39
N ALA A 291 -20.80 -1.19 11.50
CA ALA A 291 -19.94 -0.01 11.62
C ALA A 291 -18.73 -0.04 10.66
N ALA A 292 -18.11 -1.21 10.46
CA ALA A 292 -17.04 -1.37 9.48
C ALA A 292 -17.55 -1.15 8.05
N LYS A 293 -18.73 -1.70 7.72
CA LYS A 293 -19.42 -1.48 6.45
C LYS A 293 -19.72 0.01 6.24
N ASP A 294 -20.21 0.72 7.25
CA ASP A 294 -20.52 2.15 7.16
C ASP A 294 -19.28 3.01 6.91
N LYS A 295 -18.14 2.68 7.53
CA LYS A 295 -16.85 3.33 7.24
C LYS A 295 -16.43 3.13 5.79
N TRP A 296 -16.54 1.90 5.29
CA TRP A 296 -16.25 1.62 3.89
C TRP A 296 -17.20 2.33 2.93
N ASN A 297 -18.51 2.28 3.18
CA ASN A 297 -19.48 3.01 2.35
C ASN A 297 -19.18 4.51 2.34
N SER A 298 -18.79 5.09 3.47
CA SER A 298 -18.39 6.50 3.55
C SER A 298 -17.15 6.80 2.70
N TYR A 299 -16.13 5.95 2.77
CA TYR A 299 -14.91 6.10 1.96
C TYR A 299 -15.20 5.91 0.45
N LEU A 300 -15.91 4.85 0.07
CA LEU A 300 -16.24 4.52 -1.30
C LEU A 300 -17.17 5.58 -1.95
N ALA A 301 -18.05 6.21 -1.17
CA ALA A 301 -18.91 7.31 -1.62
C ALA A 301 -18.12 8.58 -1.98
N THR A 302 -16.80 8.63 -1.74
CA THR A 302 -15.96 9.74 -2.21
C THR A 302 -15.97 9.85 -3.73
N ILE A 303 -16.18 8.74 -4.45
CA ILE A 303 -16.34 8.75 -5.90
C ILE A 303 -17.57 7.94 -6.32
N ASP A 304 -18.56 8.62 -6.88
CA ASP A 304 -19.74 8.01 -7.47
C ASP A 304 -19.51 7.73 -8.95
N ILE A 305 -19.74 6.49 -9.41
CA ILE A 305 -19.69 6.16 -10.85
C ILE A 305 -21.00 5.56 -11.36
N THR A 306 -21.35 5.92 -12.59
CA THR A 306 -22.37 5.21 -13.38
C THR A 306 -21.67 4.27 -14.33
N ALA A 307 -21.82 2.96 -14.15
CA ALA A 307 -21.24 1.94 -15.01
C ALA A 307 -22.05 0.64 -14.92
N ASP A 308 -21.69 -0.37 -15.71
CA ASP A 308 -22.20 -1.73 -15.51
C ASP A 308 -21.65 -2.35 -14.21
N ASN A 309 -22.18 -3.51 -13.81
CA ASN A 309 -21.80 -4.11 -12.53
C ASN A 309 -20.34 -4.56 -12.50
N THR A 310 -19.79 -5.05 -13.60
CA THR A 310 -18.40 -5.51 -13.66
C THR A 310 -17.43 -4.35 -13.52
N ASP A 311 -17.69 -3.24 -14.22
CA ASP A 311 -16.92 -2.01 -14.07
C ASP A 311 -17.02 -1.42 -12.65
N LYS A 312 -18.21 -1.46 -12.04
CA LYS A 312 -18.37 -1.06 -10.63
C LYS A 312 -17.57 -1.96 -9.70
N GLU A 313 -17.56 -3.26 -9.97
CA GLU A 313 -16.84 -4.23 -9.16
C GLU A 313 -15.34 -3.96 -9.14
N ILE A 314 -14.76 -3.78 -10.33
CA ILE A 314 -13.34 -3.44 -10.47
C ILE A 314 -13.05 -2.08 -9.81
N PHE A 315 -13.86 -1.06 -10.06
CA PHE A 315 -13.61 0.29 -9.58
C PHE A 315 -13.70 0.40 -8.05
N TYR A 316 -14.76 -0.12 -7.43
CA TYR A 316 -14.90 -0.03 -5.98
C TYR A 316 -13.94 -0.97 -5.25
N THR A 317 -13.53 -2.08 -5.87
CA THR A 317 -12.45 -2.91 -5.34
C THR A 317 -11.09 -2.21 -5.43
N ALA A 318 -10.81 -1.50 -6.52
CA ALA A 318 -9.61 -0.66 -6.60
C ALA A 318 -9.60 0.43 -5.51
N MET A 319 -10.75 1.08 -5.26
CA MET A 319 -10.88 2.04 -4.16
C MET A 319 -10.65 1.37 -2.79
N TYR A 320 -11.13 0.13 -2.61
CA TYR A 320 -10.86 -0.66 -1.41
C TYR A 320 -9.37 -0.92 -1.21
N HIS A 321 -8.65 -1.41 -2.24
CA HIS A 321 -7.20 -1.67 -2.16
C HIS A 321 -6.38 -0.41 -1.89
N ALA A 322 -6.72 0.71 -2.52
CA ALA A 322 -6.06 2.01 -2.32
C ALA A 322 -6.22 2.58 -0.88
N ALA A 323 -7.10 2.00 -0.07
CA ALA A 323 -7.37 2.43 1.29
C ALA A 323 -6.87 1.45 2.36
N ILE A 324 -6.16 0.38 1.99
CA ILE A 324 -5.63 -0.59 2.96
C ILE A 324 -4.38 -0.04 3.65
N ALA A 325 -3.47 0.55 2.87
CA ALA A 325 -2.20 1.10 3.33
C ALA A 325 -2.00 2.54 2.81
N PRO A 326 -1.22 3.41 3.49
CA PRO A 326 -0.57 3.24 4.78
C PRO A 326 -1.54 2.97 5.94
N GLY A 327 -1.10 2.22 6.95
CA GLY A 327 -1.93 1.77 8.08
C GLY A 327 -1.63 2.53 9.38
N LEU A 328 -2.63 2.69 10.25
CA LEU A 328 -2.48 3.36 11.54
C LEU A 328 -1.46 2.64 12.44
N PHE A 329 -0.59 3.42 13.11
CA PHE A 329 0.52 2.92 13.92
C PHE A 329 0.61 3.61 15.29
N MET A 330 -0.53 4.00 15.86
CA MET A 330 -0.65 4.65 17.16
C MET A 330 -1.80 4.06 17.98
N ASP A 331 -1.57 3.76 19.25
CA ASP A 331 -2.58 3.30 20.21
C ASP A 331 -3.65 4.37 20.48
N VAL A 332 -4.80 3.97 21.02
CA VAL A 332 -5.89 4.89 21.40
C VAL A 332 -5.48 5.90 22.48
N ASP A 333 -4.41 5.63 23.23
CA ASP A 333 -3.85 6.55 24.22
C ASP A 333 -2.72 7.44 23.67
N GLY A 334 -2.47 7.38 22.36
CA GLY A 334 -1.48 8.20 21.66
C GLY A 334 -0.06 7.65 21.70
N ARG A 335 0.19 6.52 22.37
CA ARG A 335 1.52 5.90 22.35
C ARG A 335 1.79 5.21 21.01
N TYR A 336 3.04 5.26 20.57
CA TYR A 336 3.51 4.56 19.37
C TYR A 336 4.99 4.17 19.51
N LEU A 337 5.45 3.27 18.65
CA LEU A 337 6.85 2.86 18.58
C LEU A 337 7.55 3.63 17.47
N GLY A 338 8.53 4.46 17.84
CA GLY A 338 9.24 5.31 16.89
C GLY A 338 10.28 4.56 16.06
N MET A 339 10.82 5.23 15.03
CA MET A 339 11.92 4.69 14.22
C MET A 339 13.19 4.43 15.03
N ASP A 340 13.36 5.15 16.15
CA ASP A 340 14.46 4.95 17.10
C ASP A 340 14.24 3.77 18.06
N ARG A 341 13.17 3.00 17.84
CA ARG A 341 12.74 1.84 18.64
C ARG A 341 12.37 2.18 20.07
N LYS A 342 12.04 3.45 20.35
CA LYS A 342 11.55 3.90 21.66
C LYS A 342 10.05 4.14 21.61
N ILE A 343 9.44 4.00 22.78
CA ILE A 343 8.04 4.35 22.99
C ILE A 343 7.95 5.87 23.08
N HIS A 344 7.11 6.47 22.24
CA HIS A 344 6.81 7.90 22.25
C HIS A 344 5.34 8.13 22.62
N GLN A 345 5.06 9.30 23.17
CA GLN A 345 3.71 9.78 23.40
C GLN A 345 3.38 10.84 22.35
N GLY A 346 2.50 10.50 21.42
CA GLY A 346 1.98 11.39 20.40
C GLY A 346 0.69 12.09 20.80
N ASP A 347 0.18 12.90 19.87
CA ASP A 347 -1.14 13.51 19.90
C ASP A 347 -2.07 12.68 19.00
N THR A 348 -3.18 12.17 19.54
CA THR A 348 -4.16 11.39 18.78
C THR A 348 -4.84 12.18 17.65
N ALA A 349 -4.79 13.52 17.70
CA ALA A 349 -5.24 14.37 16.60
C ALA A 349 -4.22 14.45 15.44
N LYS A 350 -3.02 13.89 15.62
CA LYS A 350 -1.96 13.78 14.61
C LYS A 350 -1.49 12.32 14.57
N PRO A 351 -2.31 11.42 14.02
CA PRO A 351 -2.00 10.00 14.00
C PRO A 351 -0.66 9.71 13.32
N VAL A 352 0.00 8.65 13.77
CA VAL A 352 1.23 8.12 13.18
C VAL A 352 0.87 6.88 12.39
N TYR A 353 1.43 6.76 11.19
CA TYR A 353 1.16 5.65 10.26
C TYR A 353 2.42 4.82 9.96
N THR A 354 2.22 3.65 9.36
CA THR A 354 3.27 2.74 8.86
C THR A 354 2.89 2.13 7.50
N ILE A 355 3.75 1.30 6.91
CA ILE A 355 3.56 0.65 5.59
C ILE A 355 3.65 1.71 4.49
N PHE A 356 4.80 2.35 4.38
CA PHE A 356 5.06 3.35 3.35
C PHE A 356 5.85 2.74 2.19
N SER A 357 5.13 2.26 1.17
CA SER A 357 5.71 1.72 -0.09
C SER A 357 6.00 2.85 -1.07
N LEU A 358 6.96 3.73 -0.76
CA LEU A 358 7.08 5.03 -1.45
C LEU A 358 7.71 4.94 -2.84
N TRP A 359 8.42 3.85 -3.15
CA TRP A 359 8.88 3.60 -4.51
C TRP A 359 7.69 3.52 -5.48
N ASP A 360 6.56 2.99 -5.00
CA ASP A 360 5.36 2.74 -5.79
C ASP A 360 4.37 3.89 -5.68
N THR A 361 3.90 4.10 -4.44
CA THR A 361 2.73 4.93 -4.12
C THR A 361 2.90 6.41 -4.44
N HIS A 362 4.13 6.91 -4.60
CA HIS A 362 4.36 8.30 -5.02
C HIS A 362 3.81 8.58 -6.42
N ARG A 363 3.63 7.55 -7.26
CA ARG A 363 3.29 7.65 -8.68
C ARG A 363 1.81 7.87 -8.92
N ALA A 364 0.92 7.22 -8.16
CA ALA A 364 -0.53 7.34 -8.34
C ALA A 364 -1.32 7.44 -7.03
N LEU A 365 -0.97 6.66 -5.99
CA LEU A 365 -1.75 6.67 -4.74
C LEU A 365 -1.73 8.04 -4.07
N HIS A 366 -0.55 8.60 -3.82
CA HIS A 366 -0.45 9.94 -3.21
C HIS A 366 -1.04 11.03 -4.12
N PRO A 367 -0.80 11.04 -5.45
CA PRO A 367 -1.55 11.91 -6.37
C PRO A 367 -3.07 11.80 -6.29
N LEU A 368 -3.63 10.60 -6.14
CA LEU A 368 -5.07 10.39 -5.93
C LEU A 368 -5.51 11.03 -4.61
N LEU A 369 -4.80 10.76 -3.51
CA LEU A 369 -5.12 11.31 -2.20
C LEU A 369 -5.07 12.85 -2.18
N THR A 370 -4.17 13.49 -2.92
CA THR A 370 -4.18 14.96 -3.03
C THR A 370 -5.46 15.55 -3.65
N ILE A 371 -6.29 14.72 -4.30
CA ILE A 371 -7.60 15.09 -4.84
C ILE A 371 -8.70 14.71 -3.85
N ILE A 372 -8.74 13.44 -3.44
CA ILE A 372 -9.89 12.88 -2.72
C ILE A 372 -9.81 13.08 -1.21
N ASP A 373 -8.61 13.10 -0.64
CA ASP A 373 -8.35 13.32 0.79
C ASP A 373 -6.98 14.00 1.02
N PRO A 374 -6.86 15.30 0.70
CA PRO A 374 -5.62 16.03 0.86
C PRO A 374 -5.18 16.15 2.33
N GLN A 375 -6.11 16.06 3.29
CA GLN A 375 -5.77 16.09 4.71
C GLN A 375 -5.04 14.81 5.10
N LEU A 376 -5.59 13.63 4.77
CA LEU A 376 -4.95 12.35 5.07
C LEU A 376 -3.57 12.24 4.42
N ASN A 377 -3.41 12.71 3.18
CA ASN A 377 -2.10 12.74 2.52
C ASN A 377 -1.07 13.59 3.29
N ASN A 378 -1.50 14.70 3.88
CA ASN A 378 -0.64 15.54 4.71
C ASN A 378 -0.34 14.89 6.07
N GLU A 379 -1.28 14.16 6.67
CA GLU A 379 -1.03 13.36 7.89
C GLU A 379 0.04 12.29 7.64
N PHE A 380 0.02 11.65 6.47
CA PHE A 380 1.08 10.73 6.02
C PHE A 380 2.43 11.43 5.88
N ILE A 381 2.47 12.61 5.27
CA ILE A 381 3.71 13.39 5.14
C ILE A 381 4.26 13.81 6.52
N ASN A 382 3.39 14.25 7.42
CA ASN A 382 3.78 14.58 8.80
C ASN A 382 4.32 13.35 9.54
N SER A 383 3.74 12.17 9.33
CA SER A 383 4.29 10.90 9.83
C SER A 383 5.69 10.62 9.30
N LEU A 384 5.95 10.79 8.00
CA LEU A 384 7.29 10.62 7.40
C LEU A 384 8.30 11.61 7.98
N LEU A 385 7.90 12.87 8.20
CA LEU A 385 8.75 13.89 8.82
C LEU A 385 9.04 13.60 10.30
N LEU A 386 8.10 13.02 11.03
CA LEU A 386 8.33 12.54 12.39
C LEU A 386 9.32 11.38 12.41
N LYS A 387 9.14 10.42 11.50
CA LYS A 387 10.08 9.30 11.31
C LYS A 387 11.49 9.77 10.94
N TYR A 388 11.61 10.87 10.20
CA TYR A 388 12.90 11.54 9.95
C TYR A 388 13.56 12.06 11.24
N ASP A 389 12.82 12.71 12.14
CA ASP A 389 13.38 13.21 13.40
C ASP A 389 13.86 12.07 14.30
N GLU A 390 13.10 10.97 14.32
CA GLU A 390 13.38 9.82 15.17
C GLU A 390 14.50 8.95 14.61
N GLY A 391 14.44 8.61 13.32
CA GLY A 391 15.34 7.66 12.68
C GLY A 391 16.53 8.28 11.95
N GLY A 392 16.55 9.60 11.77
CA GLY A 392 17.61 10.36 11.11
C GLY A 392 17.50 10.51 9.58
N LEU A 393 16.53 9.84 8.93
CA LEU A 393 16.31 9.85 7.48
C LEU A 393 14.83 9.77 7.13
N LEU A 394 14.48 10.29 5.95
CA LEU A 394 13.19 9.93 5.36
C LEU A 394 13.25 8.45 4.97
N PRO A 395 12.24 7.63 5.34
CA PRO A 395 12.19 6.25 4.90
C PRO A 395 12.10 6.15 3.37
N MET A 396 12.71 5.09 2.83
CA MET A 396 12.52 4.68 1.42
C MET A 396 11.32 3.75 1.34
N TRP A 397 11.33 2.70 2.17
CA TRP A 397 10.21 1.83 2.48
C TRP A 397 10.21 1.58 3.98
N GLU A 398 9.07 1.81 4.60
CA GLU A 398 8.92 1.77 6.07
C GLU A 398 7.93 0.73 6.52
N LEU A 399 8.38 -0.13 7.45
CA LEU A 399 7.58 -1.23 8.00
C LEU A 399 7.66 -1.28 9.53
N ALA A 400 6.53 -1.16 10.22
CA ALA A 400 6.42 -1.35 11.67
C ALA A 400 7.45 -0.55 12.50
N GLY A 401 7.72 0.71 12.12
CA GLY A 401 8.74 1.55 12.75
C GLY A 401 10.18 1.14 12.40
N ASN A 402 10.40 0.48 11.26
CA ASN A 402 11.72 0.08 10.77
C ASN A 402 11.98 0.64 9.37
N TYR A 403 13.24 0.93 9.10
CA TYR A 403 13.72 1.00 7.73
C TYR A 403 13.90 -0.40 7.17
N THR A 404 13.50 -0.61 5.91
CA THR A 404 13.78 -1.86 5.20
C THR A 404 14.82 -1.71 4.09
N ALA A 405 15.07 -0.47 3.65
CA ALA A 405 15.93 -0.10 2.52
C ALA A 405 15.47 -0.58 1.14
N THR A 406 14.25 -1.08 1.05
CA THR A 406 13.52 -1.33 -0.21
C THR A 406 12.98 0.03 -0.73
N MET A 407 12.76 0.30 -2.02
CA MET A 407 13.54 -0.14 -3.17
C MET A 407 14.69 0.87 -3.42
N THR A 408 14.69 1.61 -4.54
CA THR A 408 15.66 2.67 -4.85
C THR A 408 15.08 4.07 -4.54
N GLY A 409 15.85 5.13 -4.81
CA GLY A 409 15.39 6.50 -4.64
C GLY A 409 15.29 7.00 -3.20
N TYR A 410 14.63 8.14 -3.02
CA TYR A 410 14.22 8.72 -1.73
C TYR A 410 12.90 9.48 -1.92
N HIS A 411 11.89 8.74 -2.40
CA HIS A 411 10.66 9.27 -2.97
C HIS A 411 9.73 10.02 -2.00
N ALA A 412 9.97 9.99 -0.68
CA ALA A 412 9.24 10.85 0.27
C ALA A 412 9.22 12.33 -0.14
N VAL A 413 10.30 12.82 -0.76
CA VAL A 413 10.39 14.21 -1.27
C VAL A 413 9.41 14.50 -2.41
N SER A 414 8.99 13.46 -3.16
CA SER A 414 7.99 13.56 -4.24
C SER A 414 6.63 13.98 -3.68
N LEU A 415 6.18 13.30 -2.62
CA LEU A 415 4.90 13.58 -1.96
C LEU A 415 4.86 15.02 -1.43
N MET A 416 5.96 15.44 -0.78
CA MET A 416 6.11 16.78 -0.21
C MET A 416 6.11 17.85 -1.30
N ALA A 417 6.90 17.65 -2.37
CA ALA A 417 6.97 18.59 -3.49
C ALA A 417 5.60 18.70 -4.20
N ASP A 418 4.89 17.58 -4.34
CA ASP A 418 3.56 17.55 -4.95
C ASP A 418 2.54 18.37 -4.13
N ALA A 419 2.48 18.14 -2.81
CA ALA A 419 1.61 18.91 -1.92
C ALA A 419 1.94 20.41 -1.91
N VAL A 420 3.23 20.77 -1.91
CA VAL A 420 3.69 22.17 -2.02
C VAL A 420 3.27 22.78 -3.35
N SER A 421 3.49 22.08 -4.47
CA SER A 421 3.18 22.58 -5.81
C SER A 421 1.69 22.83 -6.04
N LYS A 422 0.83 22.07 -5.35
CA LYS A 422 -0.63 22.18 -5.37
C LYS A 422 -1.16 23.22 -4.37
N GLY A 423 -0.30 23.76 -3.50
CA GLY A 423 -0.68 24.73 -2.47
C GLY A 423 -1.50 24.13 -1.33
N ILE A 424 -1.35 22.82 -1.08
CA ILE A 424 -2.11 22.08 -0.06
C ILE A 424 -1.23 21.56 1.09
N ALA A 425 0.04 21.96 1.14
CA ALA A 425 0.95 21.56 2.20
C ALA A 425 0.55 22.17 3.56
N ASP A 426 0.45 21.35 4.60
CA ASP A 426 0.19 21.77 5.98
C ASP A 426 1.35 21.44 6.96
N PHE A 427 2.46 20.97 6.42
CA PHE A 427 3.65 20.56 7.17
C PHE A 427 4.78 21.60 7.12
N ASP A 428 5.83 21.39 7.92
CA ASP A 428 7.02 22.24 7.94
C ASP A 428 7.85 22.03 6.65
N ILE A 429 7.72 22.96 5.71
CA ILE A 429 8.40 22.94 4.40
C ILE A 429 9.93 23.05 4.56
N GLU A 430 10.42 23.84 5.52
CA GLU A 430 11.87 23.95 5.75
C GLU A 430 12.44 22.63 6.27
N LYS A 431 11.72 21.97 7.19
CA LYS A 431 12.06 20.63 7.67
C LYS A 431 12.03 19.61 6.54
N ALA A 432 10.99 19.62 5.70
CA ALA A 432 10.90 18.76 4.53
C ALA A 432 12.10 18.93 3.58
N CYS A 433 12.51 20.17 3.30
CA CYS A 433 13.70 20.47 2.52
C CYS A 433 14.97 19.90 3.16
N ARG A 434 15.19 20.16 4.47
CA ARG A 434 16.35 19.61 5.20
C ARG A 434 16.37 18.08 5.20
N ALA A 435 15.22 17.45 5.41
CA ALA A 435 15.08 16.01 5.42
C ALA A 435 15.37 15.38 4.04
N GLY A 436 14.92 16.03 2.96
CA GLY A 436 15.24 15.64 1.59
C GLY A 436 16.74 15.72 1.29
N VAL A 437 17.36 16.86 1.62
CA VAL A 437 18.81 17.05 1.48
C VAL A 437 19.58 15.97 2.25
N ARG A 438 19.22 15.74 3.52
CA ARG A 438 19.86 14.73 4.39
C ARG A 438 19.78 13.32 3.78
N SER A 439 18.67 12.98 3.14
CA SER A 439 18.41 11.67 2.55
C SER A 439 19.12 11.44 1.21
N SER A 440 19.49 12.51 0.51
CA SER A 440 20.12 12.47 -0.82
C SER A 440 21.65 12.41 -0.80
N VAL A 441 22.27 12.67 0.36
CA VAL A 441 23.73 12.75 0.55
C VAL A 441 24.23 11.50 1.28
N TYR A 442 25.31 10.90 0.78
CA TYR A 442 25.97 9.78 1.46
C TYR A 442 26.58 10.27 2.78
N ASP A 443 25.91 9.93 3.88
CA ASP A 443 26.38 10.16 5.23
C ASP A 443 25.63 9.20 6.14
N THR A 444 26.36 8.29 6.79
CA THR A 444 25.79 7.24 7.64
C THR A 444 25.59 7.66 9.10
N THR A 445 25.98 8.89 9.46
CA THR A 445 25.93 9.38 10.85
C THR A 445 24.50 9.65 11.32
N GLY A 446 24.20 9.32 12.58
CA GLY A 446 22.88 9.62 13.18
C GLY A 446 21.70 8.78 12.63
N ILE A 447 21.93 7.82 11.74
CA ILE A 447 20.88 6.89 11.28
C ILE A 447 20.72 5.78 12.32
N ILE A 448 19.51 5.63 12.84
CA ILE A 448 19.18 4.61 13.85
C ILE A 448 18.52 3.43 13.15
N THR A 449 19.32 2.40 12.88
CA THR A 449 18.91 1.15 12.21
C THR A 449 20.00 0.09 12.37
N PRO A 450 19.71 -1.22 12.21
CA PRO A 450 20.74 -2.25 12.14
C PRO A 450 21.78 -1.97 11.05
N GLU A 451 23.05 -2.30 11.30
CA GLU A 451 24.16 -1.98 10.40
C GLU A 451 23.98 -2.53 8.98
N LYS A 452 23.40 -3.73 8.86
CA LYS A 452 23.09 -4.37 7.57
C LYS A 452 22.13 -3.52 6.72
N VAL A 453 21.12 -2.92 7.34
CA VAL A 453 20.13 -2.06 6.65
C VAL A 453 20.74 -0.69 6.32
N LYS A 454 21.61 -0.17 7.18
CA LYS A 454 22.23 1.15 7.04
C LYS A 454 22.96 1.31 5.71
N LEU A 455 23.71 0.28 5.30
CA LEU A 455 24.46 0.29 4.04
C LEU A 455 23.53 0.30 2.81
N ALA A 456 22.39 -0.37 2.89
CA ALA A 456 21.39 -0.37 1.82
C ALA A 456 20.60 0.95 1.75
N LEU A 457 20.35 1.62 2.89
CA LEU A 457 19.73 2.97 2.91
C LEU A 457 20.66 4.08 2.41
N MET A 458 21.97 3.91 2.62
CA MET A 458 23.01 4.82 2.18
C MET A 458 23.98 4.12 1.24
N PRO A 459 23.52 3.72 0.04
CA PRO A 459 24.38 3.08 -0.95
C PRO A 459 25.42 4.07 -1.49
N LYS A 460 26.56 3.56 -1.97
CA LYS A 460 27.64 4.40 -2.51
C LYS A 460 27.21 5.14 -3.78
N SER A 461 26.14 4.69 -4.45
CA SER A 461 25.47 5.45 -5.52
C SER A 461 25.18 6.91 -5.15
N LYS A 462 24.80 7.20 -3.88
CA LYS A 462 24.61 8.59 -3.42
C LYS A 462 25.92 9.38 -3.40
N GLU A 463 27.04 8.76 -3.04
CA GLU A 463 28.36 9.39 -3.09
C GLU A 463 28.79 9.64 -4.54
N TYR A 464 28.67 8.63 -5.40
CA TYR A 464 29.06 8.75 -6.82
C TYR A 464 28.26 9.82 -7.53
N LYS A 465 26.93 9.85 -7.39
CA LYS A 465 26.12 10.89 -8.05
C LYS A 465 26.45 12.29 -7.53
N ASN A 466 26.74 12.46 -6.25
CA ASN A 466 27.11 13.76 -5.69
C ASN A 466 28.54 14.21 -6.05
N THR A 467 29.47 13.29 -6.32
CA THR A 467 30.88 13.60 -6.60
C THR A 467 31.25 13.58 -8.08
N LEU A 468 30.60 12.72 -8.88
CA LEU A 468 30.84 12.52 -10.31
C LEU A 468 29.70 13.07 -11.18
N GLY A 469 28.53 13.36 -10.60
CA GLY A 469 27.33 13.78 -11.33
C GLY A 469 26.53 12.64 -11.97
N PHE A 470 26.98 11.39 -11.84
CA PHE A 470 26.28 10.17 -12.26
C PHE A 470 26.80 8.97 -11.47
N ILE A 471 26.14 7.82 -11.60
CA ILE A 471 26.50 6.55 -10.96
C ILE A 471 27.16 5.64 -12.00
N PRO A 472 28.43 5.24 -11.82
CA PRO A 472 29.07 4.32 -12.75
C PRO A 472 28.54 2.88 -12.63
N TRP A 473 28.23 2.24 -13.77
CA TRP A 473 27.68 0.87 -13.79
C TRP A 473 28.64 -0.16 -13.18
N ASN A 474 29.94 0.06 -13.33
CA ASN A 474 30.98 -0.87 -12.85
C ASN A 474 31.30 -0.70 -11.34
N LYS A 475 30.54 0.14 -10.63
CA LYS A 475 30.70 0.39 -9.19
C LYS A 475 29.48 0.02 -8.36
N GLU A 476 28.30 0.15 -8.95
CA GLU A 476 27.00 -0.05 -8.28
C GLU A 476 26.02 -0.66 -9.27
N PHE A 477 25.25 -1.65 -8.81
CA PHE A 477 24.11 -2.18 -9.56
C PHE A 477 22.97 -1.15 -9.61
N GLU A 478 22.07 -1.33 -10.57
CA GLU A 478 20.91 -0.50 -10.88
C GLU A 478 21.31 0.96 -11.14
N SER A 479 22.49 1.15 -11.75
CA SER A 479 23.15 2.44 -11.89
C SER A 479 22.32 3.47 -12.68
N VAL A 480 21.58 3.01 -13.68
CA VAL A 480 20.71 3.84 -14.53
C VAL A 480 19.42 4.13 -13.80
N ALA A 481 18.74 3.11 -13.26
CA ALA A 481 17.50 3.29 -12.51
C ALA A 481 17.66 4.27 -11.34
N LYS A 482 18.66 4.02 -10.47
CA LYS A 482 19.01 4.94 -9.36
C LYS A 482 19.35 6.34 -9.88
N GLY A 483 20.07 6.45 -10.99
CA GLY A 483 20.46 7.73 -11.57
C GLY A 483 19.27 8.58 -12.02
N LEU A 484 18.32 7.97 -12.69
CA LEU A 484 17.10 8.61 -13.18
C LEU A 484 16.18 9.02 -12.01
N GLU A 485 15.96 8.12 -11.05
CA GLU A 485 15.14 8.42 -9.87
C GLU A 485 15.77 9.48 -8.98
N TYR A 486 17.08 9.44 -8.77
CA TYR A 486 17.78 10.47 -8.00
C TYR A 486 17.71 11.83 -8.69
N ALA A 487 17.78 11.90 -10.02
CA ALA A 487 17.58 13.16 -10.75
C ALA A 487 16.17 13.73 -10.49
N TYR A 488 15.14 12.89 -10.61
CA TYR A 488 13.77 13.29 -10.28
C TYR A 488 13.63 13.74 -8.81
N ASN A 489 14.13 12.95 -7.87
CA ASN A 489 14.03 13.28 -6.44
C ASN A 489 14.84 14.54 -6.09
N ASP A 490 15.99 14.76 -6.71
CA ASP A 490 16.78 15.98 -6.53
C ASP A 490 16.06 17.21 -7.10
N TRP A 491 15.36 17.07 -8.23
CA TRP A 491 14.46 18.10 -8.72
C TRP A 491 13.33 18.39 -7.72
N CYS A 492 12.71 17.38 -7.09
CA CYS A 492 11.73 17.60 -6.02
C CYS A 492 12.32 18.37 -4.83
N ILE A 493 13.55 18.06 -4.41
CA ILE A 493 14.24 18.81 -3.36
C ILE A 493 14.45 20.28 -3.79
N SER A 494 14.74 20.55 -5.06
CA SER A 494 14.83 21.92 -5.56
C SER A 494 13.52 22.68 -5.38
N LYS A 495 12.37 22.03 -5.58
CA LYS A 495 11.03 22.61 -5.37
C LYS A 495 10.71 22.87 -3.92
N LEU A 496 11.10 21.96 -3.03
CA LEU A 496 11.00 22.19 -1.59
C LEU A 496 11.88 23.35 -1.14
N ALA A 497 13.11 23.45 -1.67
CA ALA A 497 14.04 24.53 -1.36
C ALA A 497 13.55 25.90 -1.87
N GLU A 498 12.98 25.96 -3.08
CA GLU A 498 12.31 27.16 -3.61
C GLU A 498 11.20 27.62 -2.65
N ALA A 499 10.34 26.70 -2.21
CA ALA A 499 9.24 27.01 -1.29
C ALA A 499 9.72 27.37 0.13
N ALA A 500 10.83 26.79 0.59
CA ALA A 500 11.48 27.12 1.86
C ALA A 500 12.28 28.44 1.81
N GLY A 501 12.46 29.05 0.63
CA GLY A 501 13.28 30.26 0.46
C GLY A 501 14.79 30.00 0.45
N ASP A 502 15.26 28.75 0.37
CA ASP A 502 16.67 28.39 0.27
C ASP A 502 17.13 28.38 -1.20
N SER A 503 17.39 29.58 -1.72
CA SER A 503 17.82 29.76 -3.12
C SER A 503 19.12 29.02 -3.49
N ALA A 504 20.01 28.77 -2.53
CA ALA A 504 21.28 28.08 -2.77
C ALA A 504 21.08 26.58 -2.96
N VAL A 505 20.28 25.96 -2.08
CA VAL A 505 19.89 24.55 -2.23
C VAL A 505 19.03 24.38 -3.49
N ALA A 506 18.07 25.28 -3.73
CA ALA A 506 17.23 25.24 -4.92
C ALA A 506 18.05 25.19 -6.22
N ALA A 507 18.99 26.13 -6.39
CA ALA A 507 19.84 26.18 -7.59
C ALA A 507 20.74 24.95 -7.74
N SER A 508 21.34 24.47 -6.63
CA SER A 508 22.22 23.30 -6.64
C SER A 508 21.47 22.01 -7.01
N TYR A 509 20.30 21.80 -6.42
CA TYR A 509 19.49 20.61 -6.67
C TYR A 509 18.76 20.64 -8.01
N ALA A 510 18.43 21.83 -8.55
CA ALA A 510 17.93 21.95 -9.91
C ALA A 510 18.94 21.41 -10.95
N VAL A 511 20.24 21.72 -10.78
CA VAL A 511 21.31 21.17 -11.63
C VAL A 511 21.44 19.65 -11.50
N LYS A 512 21.27 19.11 -10.29
CA LYS A 512 21.24 17.65 -10.09
C LYS A 512 20.02 17.01 -10.75
N GLY A 513 18.90 17.74 -10.83
CA GLY A 513 17.72 17.36 -11.59
C GLY A 513 18.00 17.08 -13.07
N ASP A 514 19.01 17.72 -13.67
CA ASP A 514 19.43 17.50 -15.05
C ASP A 514 20.36 16.28 -15.24
N ALA A 515 20.72 15.55 -14.17
CA ALA A 515 21.68 14.44 -14.23
C ALA A 515 21.23 13.27 -15.12
N TYR A 516 19.92 13.13 -15.39
CA TYR A 516 19.40 12.12 -16.32
C TYR A 516 20.06 12.19 -17.70
N ARG A 517 20.48 13.39 -18.14
CA ARG A 517 21.18 13.62 -19.41
C ARG A 517 22.49 12.85 -19.52
N GLN A 518 23.10 12.47 -18.40
CA GLN A 518 24.32 11.67 -18.37
C GLN A 518 24.10 10.26 -18.90
N TYR A 519 22.90 9.71 -18.76
CA TYR A 519 22.62 8.33 -19.11
C TYR A 519 22.15 8.17 -20.56
N PHE A 520 21.77 9.25 -21.25
CA PHE A 520 21.27 9.15 -22.61
C PHE A 520 22.39 8.87 -23.62
N ASP A 521 22.34 7.69 -24.25
CA ASP A 521 23.20 7.35 -25.37
C ASP A 521 22.53 7.76 -26.70
N PRO A 522 23.05 8.78 -27.42
CA PRO A 522 22.44 9.28 -28.64
C PRO A 522 22.49 8.28 -29.80
N VAL A 523 23.34 7.25 -29.75
CA VAL A 523 23.44 6.23 -30.81
C VAL A 523 22.30 5.23 -30.70
N THR A 524 22.08 4.67 -29.53
CA THR A 524 21.00 3.68 -29.29
C THR A 524 19.66 4.31 -28.92
N ARG A 525 19.67 5.59 -28.53
CA ARG A 525 18.54 6.35 -27.97
C ARG A 525 17.91 5.65 -26.74
N PHE A 526 18.72 5.05 -25.90
CA PHE A 526 18.34 4.50 -24.60
C PHE A 526 19.12 5.18 -23.49
N MET A 527 18.56 5.16 -22.27
CA MET A 527 19.35 5.44 -21.07
C MET A 527 20.24 4.22 -20.79
N ARG A 528 21.56 4.41 -20.69
CA ARG A 528 22.57 3.35 -20.55
C ARG A 528 23.55 3.69 -19.44
N GLY A 529 24.10 2.66 -18.80
CA GLY A 529 25.17 2.81 -17.81
C GLY A 529 26.48 3.24 -18.47
N LYS A 530 27.25 4.10 -17.78
CA LYS A 530 28.64 4.45 -18.15
C LYS A 530 29.59 4.05 -17.04
N ASP A 531 30.82 3.68 -17.37
CA ASP A 531 31.87 3.51 -16.37
C ASP A 531 32.39 4.88 -15.90
N GLU A 532 33.29 4.87 -14.91
CA GLU A 532 33.92 6.09 -14.35
C GLU A 532 34.73 6.91 -15.39
N LYS A 533 35.03 6.33 -16.56
CA LYS A 533 35.74 6.99 -17.67
C LYS A 533 34.77 7.47 -18.76
N GLY A 534 33.46 7.28 -18.57
CA GLY A 534 32.42 7.68 -19.52
C GLY A 534 32.19 6.67 -20.64
N LYS A 535 32.74 5.45 -20.59
CA LYS A 535 32.48 4.41 -21.59
C LYS A 535 31.14 3.73 -21.28
N TRP A 536 30.28 3.61 -22.29
CA TRP A 536 29.02 2.86 -22.17
C TRP A 536 29.24 1.39 -21.81
N HIS A 537 28.31 0.82 -21.04
CA HIS A 537 28.27 -0.61 -20.72
C HIS A 537 28.05 -1.43 -22.00
N GLU A 538 28.95 -2.35 -22.29
CA GLU A 538 28.94 -3.23 -23.46
C GLU A 538 29.25 -4.69 -23.06
N PRO A 539 28.64 -5.70 -23.71
CA PRO A 539 27.64 -5.59 -24.77
C PRO A 539 26.31 -5.01 -24.26
N PHE A 540 25.54 -4.37 -25.15
CA PHE A 540 24.25 -3.77 -24.78
C PHE A 540 23.09 -4.56 -25.40
N ASN A 541 22.13 -4.93 -24.57
CA ASN A 541 20.88 -5.56 -24.95
C ASN A 541 19.73 -4.84 -24.24
N PRO A 542 18.82 -4.18 -24.97
CA PRO A 542 17.76 -3.41 -24.34
C PRO A 542 16.67 -4.28 -23.69
N ARG A 543 16.65 -5.60 -23.95
CA ARG A 543 15.73 -6.59 -23.34
C ARG A 543 16.37 -7.33 -22.16
N ALA A 544 17.63 -7.03 -21.84
CA ALA A 544 18.31 -7.69 -20.73
C ALA A 544 17.75 -7.22 -19.38
N SER A 545 17.45 -8.17 -18.50
CA SER A 545 17.11 -7.94 -17.09
C SER A 545 17.71 -9.05 -16.22
N ASN A 546 18.51 -8.67 -15.23
CA ASN A 546 18.95 -9.52 -14.13
C ASN A 546 18.70 -8.76 -12.84
N HIS A 547 17.69 -9.19 -12.09
CA HIS A 547 17.21 -8.58 -10.87
C HIS A 547 18.37 -8.31 -9.89
N ARG A 548 18.58 -7.02 -9.56
CA ARG A 548 19.65 -6.50 -8.68
C ARG A 548 21.09 -6.72 -9.15
N GLU A 549 21.30 -7.19 -10.37
CA GLU A 549 22.63 -7.53 -10.90
C GLU A 549 22.99 -6.80 -12.21
N ASP A 550 22.14 -5.87 -12.66
CA ASP A 550 22.37 -5.09 -13.88
C ASP A 550 22.21 -3.57 -13.67
N ASP A 551 21.93 -2.82 -14.73
CA ASP A 551 21.79 -1.35 -14.72
C ASP A 551 20.38 -0.84 -14.33
N TYR A 552 19.39 -1.71 -14.28
CA TYR A 552 17.97 -1.38 -14.19
C TYR A 552 17.32 -2.08 -12.99
N CYS A 553 16.59 -1.34 -12.17
CA CYS A 553 15.83 -1.96 -11.07
C CYS A 553 14.56 -2.59 -11.65
N GLU A 554 14.40 -3.91 -11.51
CA GLU A 554 13.22 -4.69 -11.91
C GLU A 554 12.67 -4.35 -13.30
N GLY A 555 13.56 -4.16 -14.27
CA GLY A 555 13.19 -3.75 -15.61
C GLY A 555 14.32 -3.90 -16.59
N THR A 556 14.16 -3.24 -17.74
CA THR A 556 15.13 -3.20 -18.84
C THR A 556 15.32 -1.76 -19.31
N ALA A 557 16.22 -1.56 -20.27
CA ALA A 557 16.39 -0.28 -20.94
C ALA A 557 15.08 0.24 -21.58
N TRP A 558 14.19 -0.66 -22.01
CA TRP A 558 12.91 -0.31 -22.62
C TRP A 558 11.99 0.44 -21.65
N GLN A 559 11.85 -0.02 -20.42
CA GLN A 559 10.98 0.65 -19.43
C GLN A 559 11.67 1.90 -18.84
N TRP A 560 12.96 1.80 -18.50
CA TRP A 560 13.65 2.87 -17.77
C TRP A 560 14.01 4.10 -18.59
N THR A 561 14.09 4.01 -19.92
CA THR A 561 14.46 5.17 -20.77
C THR A 561 13.52 6.36 -20.63
N TRP A 562 12.31 6.13 -20.11
CA TRP A 562 11.24 7.11 -20.03
C TRP A 562 11.12 7.81 -18.68
N PHE A 563 11.90 7.43 -17.67
CA PHE A 563 11.78 7.97 -16.31
C PHE A 563 12.47 9.34 -16.17
N VAL A 564 11.90 10.35 -16.84
CA VAL A 564 12.27 11.77 -16.71
C VAL A 564 10.98 12.61 -16.57
N PRO A 565 10.13 12.34 -15.57
CA PRO A 565 8.82 12.96 -15.49
C PRO A 565 8.90 14.48 -15.26
N HIS A 566 9.96 14.96 -14.59
CA HIS A 566 10.16 16.38 -14.28
C HIS A 566 10.64 17.24 -15.46
N ASP A 567 11.12 16.62 -16.54
CA ASP A 567 11.63 17.33 -17.73
C ASP A 567 11.39 16.53 -19.03
N VAL A 568 10.11 16.24 -19.31
CA VAL A 568 9.71 15.54 -20.55
C VAL A 568 10.15 16.29 -21.81
N ASP A 569 10.12 17.63 -21.80
CA ASP A 569 10.58 18.47 -22.92
C ASP A 569 12.10 18.31 -23.16
N GLY A 570 12.90 18.24 -22.10
CA GLY A 570 14.32 17.96 -22.19
C GLY A 570 14.60 16.55 -22.71
N LEU A 571 13.84 15.54 -22.29
CA LEU A 571 13.93 14.19 -22.83
C LEU A 571 13.55 14.14 -24.32
N MET A 572 12.48 14.81 -24.73
CA MET A 572 12.10 14.94 -26.15
C MET A 572 13.21 15.59 -26.96
N THR A 573 13.86 16.62 -26.42
CA THR A 573 15.00 17.29 -27.07
C THR A 573 16.17 16.32 -27.28
N LEU A 574 16.53 15.51 -26.26
CA LEU A 574 17.57 14.47 -26.39
C LEU A 574 17.23 13.45 -27.47
N MET A 575 15.97 13.04 -27.58
CA MET A 575 15.51 12.08 -28.58
C MET A 575 15.44 12.63 -30.01
N GLY A 576 15.64 13.93 -30.20
CA GLY A 576 15.61 14.58 -31.52
C GLY A 576 14.26 15.21 -31.89
N GLY A 577 13.46 15.60 -30.89
CA GLY A 577 12.17 16.27 -31.05
C GLY A 577 10.95 15.35 -30.95
N PRO A 578 9.73 15.92 -30.99
CA PRO A 578 8.49 15.20 -30.68
C PRO A 578 8.22 14.01 -31.60
N ASP A 579 8.51 14.12 -32.91
CA ASP A 579 8.28 13.01 -33.83
C ASP A 579 9.22 11.82 -33.57
N LYS A 580 10.50 12.07 -33.25
CA LYS A 580 11.45 11.00 -32.92
C LYS A 580 11.20 10.38 -31.56
N PHE A 581 10.71 11.18 -30.62
CA PHE A 581 10.25 10.71 -29.33
C PHE A 581 9.03 9.79 -29.48
N ALA A 582 8.01 10.19 -30.25
CA ALA A 582 6.84 9.36 -30.55
C ALA A 582 7.23 8.06 -31.29
N GLU A 583 8.13 8.14 -32.27
CA GLU A 583 8.68 6.95 -32.96
C GLU A 583 9.35 5.98 -31.97
N LYS A 584 10.11 6.51 -30.99
CA LYS A 584 10.73 5.69 -29.94
C LYS A 584 9.67 5.09 -29.01
N LEU A 585 8.61 5.83 -28.66
CA LEU A 585 7.50 5.29 -27.87
C LEU A 585 6.79 4.16 -28.61
N ASP A 586 6.48 4.34 -29.89
CA ASP A 586 5.86 3.28 -30.70
C ASP A 586 6.74 2.03 -30.72
N SER A 587 8.06 2.18 -30.74
CA SER A 587 8.97 1.03 -30.67
C SER A 587 8.90 0.26 -29.35
N LEU A 588 8.54 0.89 -28.22
CA LEU A 588 8.31 0.20 -26.94
C LEU A 588 7.13 -0.77 -27.06
N PHE A 589 5.98 -0.28 -27.54
CA PHE A 589 4.75 -1.06 -27.60
C PHE A 589 4.73 -2.09 -28.75
N ASN A 590 5.58 -1.91 -29.76
CA ASN A 590 5.72 -2.84 -30.88
C ASN A 590 6.89 -3.84 -30.73
N ALA A 591 7.82 -3.61 -29.79
CA ALA A 591 8.93 -4.53 -29.55
C ALA A 591 8.42 -5.88 -29.05
N ASP A 592 9.14 -6.95 -29.37
CA ASP A 592 8.85 -8.29 -28.88
C ASP A 592 8.89 -8.31 -27.34
N SER A 593 7.89 -8.92 -26.69
CA SER A 593 7.76 -8.97 -25.22
C SER A 593 8.76 -9.89 -24.52
N THR A 594 9.60 -10.62 -25.26
CA THR A 594 10.65 -11.47 -24.65
C THR A 594 11.63 -10.65 -23.81
N LEU A 595 11.93 -11.17 -22.62
CA LEU A 595 12.97 -10.68 -21.73
C LEU A 595 14.14 -11.66 -21.77
N GLU A 596 15.37 -11.15 -21.64
CA GLU A 596 16.57 -11.97 -21.63
C GLU A 596 17.34 -11.78 -20.32
N GLY A 597 17.80 -12.86 -19.70
CA GLY A 597 18.50 -12.82 -18.42
C GLY A 597 18.45 -14.16 -17.71
N GLU A 598 19.32 -14.33 -16.72
CA GLU A 598 19.34 -15.50 -15.85
C GLU A 598 18.38 -15.34 -14.66
N LEU A 599 18.12 -14.10 -14.25
CA LEU A 599 17.31 -13.75 -13.07
C LEU A 599 16.32 -12.61 -13.40
N VAL A 600 15.45 -12.82 -14.39
CA VAL A 600 14.41 -11.83 -14.75
C VAL A 600 13.39 -11.70 -13.60
N SER A 601 13.06 -10.47 -13.18
CA SER A 601 12.06 -10.25 -12.12
C SER A 601 10.69 -10.73 -12.54
N ALA A 602 9.96 -11.39 -11.64
CA ALA A 602 8.58 -11.79 -11.88
C ALA A 602 7.62 -10.58 -11.97
N ASP A 603 8.01 -9.44 -11.39
CA ASP A 603 7.27 -8.19 -11.44
C ASP A 603 7.12 -7.65 -12.87
N ILE A 604 8.05 -7.98 -13.78
CA ILE A 604 8.00 -7.55 -15.19
C ILE A 604 6.93 -8.35 -15.94
N SER A 605 5.69 -7.94 -15.75
CA SER A 605 4.47 -8.64 -16.15
C SER A 605 3.47 -7.68 -16.81
N GLY A 606 2.34 -8.20 -17.29
CA GLY A 606 1.33 -7.39 -18.00
C GLY A 606 1.89 -6.71 -19.26
N LEU A 607 2.65 -7.46 -20.08
CA LEU A 607 3.43 -6.91 -21.19
C LEU A 607 2.56 -6.55 -22.41
N ILE A 608 2.70 -5.31 -22.89
CA ILE A 608 2.22 -4.84 -24.20
C ILE A 608 3.44 -4.40 -25.01
N GLY A 609 3.94 -5.30 -25.84
CA GLY A 609 5.30 -5.20 -26.34
C GLY A 609 6.28 -5.22 -25.16
N GLN A 610 7.08 -4.18 -25.00
CA GLN A 610 7.99 -4.01 -23.85
C GLN A 610 7.44 -3.06 -22.77
N TYR A 611 6.23 -2.51 -22.89
CA TYR A 611 5.57 -1.85 -21.76
C TYR A 611 5.12 -2.92 -20.75
N ALA A 612 5.51 -2.80 -19.48
CA ALA A 612 5.13 -3.75 -18.43
C ALA A 612 4.17 -3.08 -17.45
N HIS A 613 2.88 -3.45 -17.48
CA HIS A 613 1.89 -2.82 -16.60
C HIS A 613 1.97 -3.33 -15.17
N GLY A 614 2.41 -4.56 -14.94
CA GLY A 614 2.52 -5.12 -13.59
C GLY A 614 3.71 -4.61 -12.79
N ASN A 615 4.44 -3.60 -13.29
CA ASN A 615 5.51 -2.93 -12.56
C ASN A 615 5.55 -1.42 -12.84
N GLU A 616 5.80 -0.67 -11.80
CA GLU A 616 5.72 0.77 -11.62
C GLU A 616 6.55 1.65 -12.56
N PRO A 617 7.75 1.27 -13.03
CA PRO A 617 8.54 2.11 -13.93
C PRO A 617 7.81 2.47 -15.24
N SER A 618 6.78 1.69 -15.62
CA SER A 618 6.04 1.92 -16.85
C SER A 618 4.82 2.83 -16.69
N HIS A 619 4.32 3.06 -15.47
CA HIS A 619 2.97 3.59 -15.23
C HIS A 619 2.68 4.95 -15.89
N HIS A 620 3.68 5.82 -16.04
CA HIS A 620 3.51 7.14 -16.65
C HIS A 620 3.70 7.15 -18.19
N ILE A 621 4.28 6.09 -18.78
CA ILE A 621 4.79 6.11 -20.16
C ILE A 621 3.71 6.41 -21.20
N ILE A 622 2.50 5.84 -21.05
CA ILE A 622 1.42 5.99 -22.04
C ILE A 622 1.03 7.46 -22.21
N HIS A 623 1.10 8.25 -21.14
CA HIS A 623 0.78 9.68 -21.16
C HIS A 623 1.85 10.53 -21.84
N LEU A 624 3.03 9.99 -22.13
CA LEU A 624 4.10 10.72 -22.83
C LEU A 624 3.75 11.00 -24.30
N TYR A 625 2.84 10.23 -24.91
CA TYR A 625 2.32 10.55 -26.25
C TYR A 625 1.58 11.90 -26.30
N ASN A 626 0.91 12.31 -25.21
CA ASN A 626 0.28 13.64 -25.14
C ASN A 626 1.33 14.77 -25.27
N TYR A 627 2.51 14.60 -24.65
CA TYR A 627 3.60 15.57 -24.76
C TYR A 627 4.17 15.62 -26.18
N ALA A 628 4.18 14.48 -26.88
CA ALA A 628 4.59 14.37 -28.28
C ALA A 628 3.52 14.80 -29.30
N GLY A 629 2.35 15.25 -28.83
CA GLY A 629 1.25 15.66 -29.71
C GLY A 629 0.60 14.49 -30.47
N ARG A 630 0.44 13.34 -29.80
CA ARG A 630 -0.23 12.12 -30.30
C ARG A 630 -1.29 11.59 -29.30
N PRO A 631 -2.27 12.41 -28.87
CA PRO A 631 -3.22 12.03 -27.83
C PRO A 631 -4.08 10.80 -28.17
N GLU A 632 -4.29 10.52 -29.44
CA GLU A 632 -4.98 9.32 -29.93
C GLU A 632 -4.28 8.03 -29.46
N ARG A 633 -2.93 8.02 -29.42
CA ARG A 633 -2.14 6.87 -28.96
C ARG A 633 -2.24 6.69 -27.45
N THR A 634 -2.25 7.78 -26.67
CA THR A 634 -2.54 7.73 -25.23
C THR A 634 -3.91 7.08 -24.99
N GLN A 635 -4.95 7.48 -25.72
CA GLN A 635 -6.32 6.96 -25.55
C GLN A 635 -6.44 5.48 -25.94
N GLU A 636 -5.78 5.06 -27.02
CA GLU A 636 -5.75 3.66 -27.48
C GLU A 636 -5.11 2.72 -26.45
N LEU A 637 -3.96 3.11 -25.91
CA LEU A 637 -3.21 2.28 -24.98
C LEU A 637 -3.84 2.24 -23.59
N ILE A 638 -4.43 3.35 -23.12
CA ILE A 638 -5.25 3.33 -21.88
C ILE A 638 -6.47 2.43 -22.07
N ASP A 639 -7.17 2.51 -23.21
CA ASP A 639 -8.28 1.59 -23.52
C ASP A 639 -7.85 0.12 -23.46
N GLN A 640 -6.66 -0.20 -23.99
CA GLN A 640 -6.13 -1.56 -23.95
C GLN A 640 -5.80 -2.00 -22.52
N VAL A 641 -5.06 -1.19 -21.75
CA VAL A 641 -4.68 -1.52 -20.38
C VAL A 641 -5.89 -1.74 -19.48
N LEU A 642 -6.87 -0.83 -19.51
CA LEU A 642 -8.09 -0.95 -18.70
C LEU A 642 -8.94 -2.19 -19.05
N LYS A 643 -8.80 -2.74 -20.27
CA LYS A 643 -9.48 -3.97 -20.71
C LYS A 643 -8.73 -5.25 -20.33
N GLU A 644 -7.41 -5.22 -20.45
CA GLU A 644 -6.60 -6.44 -20.45
C GLU A 644 -5.94 -6.69 -19.08
N GLN A 645 -5.62 -5.63 -18.33
CA GLN A 645 -4.81 -5.71 -17.12
C GLN A 645 -5.59 -5.60 -15.80
N TYR A 646 -6.89 -5.29 -15.90
CA TYR A 646 -7.80 -5.22 -14.75
C TYR A 646 -9.07 -6.04 -15.04
N ARG A 647 -9.35 -7.04 -14.21
CA ARG A 647 -10.53 -7.92 -14.35
C ARG A 647 -11.22 -8.14 -13.01
N ALA A 648 -12.53 -8.39 -13.06
CA ALA A 648 -13.31 -8.89 -11.93
C ALA A 648 -13.06 -10.39 -11.73
N ASP A 649 -11.83 -10.73 -11.33
CA ASP A 649 -11.38 -12.10 -11.10
C ASP A 649 -10.28 -12.12 -10.03
N THR A 650 -10.04 -13.29 -9.45
CA THR A 650 -9.05 -13.53 -8.41
C THR A 650 -7.62 -13.20 -8.87
N ASP A 651 -7.30 -13.43 -10.14
CA ASP A 651 -6.05 -13.02 -10.80
C ASP A 651 -6.20 -11.71 -11.60
N GLY A 652 -7.13 -10.86 -11.18
CA GLY A 652 -7.57 -9.67 -11.91
C GLY A 652 -6.58 -8.51 -11.96
N LEU A 653 -5.41 -8.63 -11.31
CA LEU A 653 -4.32 -7.65 -11.36
C LEU A 653 -3.14 -8.25 -12.12
N SER A 654 -2.52 -7.45 -13.00
CA SER A 654 -1.43 -7.92 -13.86
C SER A 654 -0.09 -8.14 -13.16
N GLY A 655 0.06 -7.64 -11.93
CA GLY A 655 1.24 -7.72 -11.08
C GLY A 655 0.87 -7.42 -9.63
N ASN A 656 1.87 -7.16 -8.79
CA ASN A 656 1.71 -6.83 -7.38
C ASN A 656 0.83 -5.57 -7.22
N GLU A 657 -0.07 -5.55 -6.22
CA GLU A 657 -0.92 -4.38 -5.97
C GLU A 657 -0.14 -3.19 -5.37
N ASP A 658 1.01 -3.47 -4.76
CA ASP A 658 1.95 -2.52 -4.18
C ASP A 658 1.29 -1.44 -3.33
N CYS A 659 0.56 -1.90 -2.32
CA CYS A 659 -0.04 -1.07 -1.28
C CYS A 659 -1.00 0.01 -1.82
N GLY A 660 -1.72 -0.26 -2.92
CA GLY A 660 -2.68 0.70 -3.49
C GLY A 660 -2.24 1.33 -4.82
N GLN A 661 -1.00 1.11 -5.26
CA GLN A 661 -0.42 1.81 -6.40
C GLN A 661 -1.09 1.42 -7.72
N MET A 662 -1.25 0.12 -7.99
CA MET A 662 -1.90 -0.37 -9.20
C MET A 662 -3.38 0.04 -9.25
N SER A 663 -4.09 -0.07 -8.12
CA SER A 663 -5.48 0.39 -8.03
C SER A 663 -5.63 1.91 -8.19
N ALA A 664 -4.74 2.71 -7.61
CA ALA A 664 -4.76 4.16 -7.79
C ALA A 664 -4.48 4.60 -9.23
N TRP A 665 -3.64 3.86 -9.96
CA TRP A 665 -3.44 4.09 -11.39
C TRP A 665 -4.74 3.87 -12.17
N TYR A 666 -5.45 2.77 -11.89
CA TYR A 666 -6.75 2.47 -12.48
C TYR A 666 -7.79 3.55 -12.17
N ILE A 667 -7.91 3.97 -10.91
CA ILE A 667 -8.88 4.99 -10.49
C ILE A 667 -8.66 6.30 -11.25
N LEU A 668 -7.44 6.82 -11.28
CA LEU A 668 -7.13 8.06 -11.99
C LEU A 668 -7.42 7.93 -13.50
N ASN A 669 -6.92 6.86 -14.13
CA ASN A 669 -7.09 6.67 -15.57
C ASN A 669 -8.55 6.41 -15.99
N SER A 670 -9.33 5.70 -15.17
CA SER A 670 -10.75 5.46 -15.43
C SER A 670 -11.61 6.73 -15.30
N LEU A 671 -11.19 7.68 -14.44
CA LEU A 671 -11.73 9.06 -14.44
C LEU A 671 -11.29 9.87 -15.67
N GLY A 672 -10.27 9.41 -16.40
CA GLY A 672 -9.84 9.97 -17.67
C GLY A 672 -8.63 10.89 -17.59
N PHE A 673 -7.84 10.85 -16.51
CA PHE A 673 -6.62 11.66 -16.40
C PHE A 673 -5.58 11.05 -15.46
N TYR A 674 -4.32 11.44 -15.60
CA TYR A 674 -3.22 10.95 -14.77
C TYR A 674 -2.15 12.02 -14.55
N GLN A 675 -1.49 12.00 -13.40
CA GLN A 675 -0.38 12.91 -13.11
C GLN A 675 0.95 12.24 -13.44
N VAL A 676 1.57 12.64 -14.56
CA VAL A 676 2.86 12.08 -15.02
C VAL A 676 4.01 12.43 -14.07
N CYS A 677 3.99 13.62 -13.49
CA CYS A 677 5.02 14.10 -12.59
C CYS A 677 4.39 14.65 -11.30
N PRO A 678 4.31 13.84 -10.23
CA PRO A 678 4.09 14.37 -8.89
C PRO A 678 5.11 15.50 -8.60
N GLY A 679 4.65 16.66 -8.12
CA GLY A 679 5.47 17.87 -8.01
C GLY A 679 5.26 18.89 -9.13
N VAL A 680 4.70 18.49 -10.27
CA VAL A 680 4.12 19.40 -11.27
C VAL A 680 2.60 19.28 -11.17
N PRO A 681 1.86 20.36 -10.83
CA PRO A 681 0.42 20.29 -10.56
C PRO A 681 -0.39 20.26 -11.87
N VAL A 682 -0.02 19.38 -12.80
CA VAL A 682 -0.61 19.20 -14.14
C VAL A 682 -0.99 17.75 -14.33
N TYR A 683 -2.19 17.54 -14.87
CA TYR A 683 -2.71 16.23 -15.23
C TYR A 683 -2.80 16.10 -16.75
N SER A 684 -2.42 14.92 -17.24
CA SER A 684 -2.50 14.50 -18.64
C SER A 684 -3.85 13.82 -18.89
N ILE A 685 -4.59 14.26 -19.90
CA ILE A 685 -5.89 13.68 -20.27
C ILE A 685 -5.66 12.30 -20.90
N GLY A 686 -6.30 11.29 -20.33
CA GLY A 686 -6.33 9.93 -20.84
C GLY A 686 -7.60 9.67 -21.63
N ARG A 687 -8.30 8.59 -21.26
CA ARG A 687 -9.62 8.25 -21.78
C ARG A 687 -10.57 7.95 -20.61
N PRO A 688 -11.70 8.65 -20.47
CA PRO A 688 -12.67 8.32 -19.42
C PRO A 688 -13.33 6.96 -19.70
N TRP A 689 -13.50 6.16 -18.65
CA TRP A 689 -13.98 4.78 -18.74
C TRP A 689 -15.47 4.61 -18.41
N PHE A 690 -16.08 5.63 -17.80
CA PHE A 690 -17.48 5.64 -17.37
C PHE A 690 -18.30 6.72 -18.08
N PRO A 691 -19.61 6.51 -18.36
CA PRO A 691 -20.49 7.54 -18.90
C PRO A 691 -20.62 8.76 -17.97
N HIS A 692 -20.56 8.55 -16.65
CA HIS A 692 -20.64 9.61 -15.65
C HIS A 692 -19.88 9.21 -14.38
N ALA A 693 -19.15 10.17 -13.81
CA ALA A 693 -18.52 10.04 -12.50
C ALA A 693 -18.58 11.36 -11.73
N VAL A 694 -18.64 11.29 -10.40
CA VAL A 694 -18.61 12.44 -9.49
C VAL A 694 -17.61 12.17 -8.39
N VAL A 695 -16.56 12.99 -8.30
CA VAL A 695 -15.63 13.00 -7.17
C VAL A 695 -16.14 14.03 -6.16
N ASN A 696 -16.52 13.57 -4.98
CA ASN A 696 -16.98 14.41 -3.87
C ASN A 696 -15.75 14.94 -3.12
N LEU A 697 -15.44 16.23 -3.30
CA LEU A 697 -14.28 16.86 -2.69
C LEU A 697 -14.58 17.36 -1.27
N PRO A 698 -13.54 17.58 -0.44
CA PRO A 698 -13.68 18.26 0.84
C PRO A 698 -14.41 19.61 0.72
N GLY A 699 -15.19 19.95 1.75
CA GLY A 699 -15.98 21.18 1.77
C GLY A 699 -17.22 21.17 0.87
N GLY A 700 -17.66 20.01 0.38
CA GLY A 700 -18.90 19.83 -0.38
C GLY A 700 -18.81 20.23 -1.85
N LYS A 701 -17.61 20.46 -2.36
CA LYS A 701 -17.33 20.72 -3.78
C LYS A 701 -17.33 19.40 -4.56
N LYS A 702 -17.44 19.47 -5.89
CA LYS A 702 -17.51 18.27 -6.73
C LYS A 702 -16.73 18.43 -8.02
N ILE A 703 -16.04 17.37 -8.44
CA ILE A 703 -15.59 17.21 -9.83
C ILE A 703 -16.61 16.30 -10.51
N GLU A 704 -17.32 16.82 -11.50
CA GLU A 704 -18.28 16.06 -12.27
C GLU A 704 -17.71 15.74 -13.65
N ILE A 705 -17.77 14.48 -14.05
CA ILE A 705 -17.25 13.98 -15.33
C ILE A 705 -18.43 13.46 -16.14
N LYS A 706 -18.73 14.12 -17.26
CA LYS A 706 -19.82 13.75 -18.18
C LYS A 706 -19.23 13.29 -19.50
N VAL A 707 -19.59 12.10 -19.95
CA VAL A 707 -19.09 11.53 -21.20
C VAL A 707 -20.22 11.38 -22.20
N ASN A 708 -20.28 12.31 -23.15
CA ASN A 708 -21.21 12.27 -24.27
C ASN A 708 -20.73 11.26 -25.31
N ASN A 709 -21.69 10.59 -25.98
CA ASN A 709 -21.41 9.51 -26.92
C ASN A 709 -20.56 8.39 -26.31
N TYR A 710 -20.76 8.09 -25.02
CA TYR A 710 -20.07 6.99 -24.36
C TYR A 710 -20.42 5.64 -25.01
N SER A 711 -19.39 4.89 -25.37
CA SER A 711 -19.43 3.45 -25.58
C SER A 711 -18.02 2.89 -25.41
N LYS A 712 -17.90 1.58 -25.15
CA LYS A 712 -16.59 0.91 -25.08
C LYS A 712 -15.82 0.95 -26.42
N ASP A 713 -16.52 1.17 -27.53
CA ASP A 713 -15.97 1.31 -28.88
C ASP A 713 -15.52 2.74 -29.20
N ASN A 714 -16.21 3.75 -28.62
CA ASN A 714 -15.89 5.16 -28.79
C ASN A 714 -14.71 5.54 -27.90
N LYS A 715 -13.50 5.11 -28.28
CA LYS A 715 -12.30 5.31 -27.46
C LYS A 715 -11.65 6.69 -27.62
N TYR A 716 -11.94 7.41 -28.70
CA TYR A 716 -11.27 8.67 -28.98
C TYR A 716 -12.03 9.87 -28.44
N ILE A 717 -11.30 10.86 -27.95
CA ILE A 717 -11.86 12.14 -27.52
C ILE A 717 -11.90 13.09 -28.71
N LYS A 718 -13.10 13.55 -29.06
CA LYS A 718 -13.30 14.60 -30.08
C LYS A 718 -13.14 16.00 -29.50
N SER A 719 -13.62 16.22 -28.28
CA SER A 719 -13.38 17.46 -27.54
C SER A 719 -13.58 17.24 -26.04
N VAL A 720 -12.89 18.04 -25.23
CA VAL A 720 -13.13 18.14 -23.79
C VAL A 720 -13.41 19.58 -23.46
N LYS A 721 -14.45 19.83 -22.67
CA LYS A 721 -14.63 21.12 -21.99
C LYS A 721 -14.39 20.96 -20.51
N LEU A 722 -13.61 21.86 -19.93
CA LEU A 722 -13.41 22.00 -18.50
C LEU A 722 -14.05 23.32 -18.06
N ASN A 723 -15.05 23.25 -17.19
CA ASN A 723 -15.81 24.40 -16.71
C ASN A 723 -16.37 25.25 -17.88
N GLY A 724 -16.88 24.57 -18.92
CA GLY A 724 -17.44 25.17 -20.13
C GLY A 724 -16.41 25.70 -21.15
N LYS A 725 -15.11 25.65 -20.84
CA LYS A 725 -14.04 26.06 -21.76
C LYS A 725 -13.43 24.85 -22.44
N THR A 726 -13.34 24.87 -23.76
CA THR A 726 -12.66 23.82 -24.52
C THR A 726 -11.18 23.75 -24.14
N LEU A 727 -10.67 22.55 -23.90
CA LEU A 727 -9.24 22.31 -23.75
C LEU A 727 -8.59 22.20 -25.12
N ASP A 728 -7.69 23.14 -25.45
CA ASP A 728 -6.93 23.14 -26.72
C ASP A 728 -5.73 22.17 -26.69
N ARG A 729 -5.42 21.62 -25.51
CA ARG A 729 -4.35 20.67 -25.26
C ARG A 729 -4.84 19.61 -24.27
N PRO A 730 -4.29 18.38 -24.30
CA PRO A 730 -4.72 17.29 -23.43
C PRO A 730 -4.14 17.42 -22.00
N PHE A 731 -4.15 18.63 -21.43
CA PHE A 731 -3.61 18.92 -20.10
C PHE A 731 -4.48 19.91 -19.36
N PHE A 732 -4.57 19.77 -18.03
CA PHE A 732 -5.17 20.76 -17.13
C PHE A 732 -4.38 20.84 -15.82
N ASN A 733 -4.55 21.94 -15.07
CA ASN A 733 -3.86 22.15 -13.80
C ASN A 733 -4.71 21.67 -12.63
N HIS A 734 -4.06 21.30 -11.52
CA HIS A 734 -4.75 20.97 -10.27
C HIS A 734 -5.68 22.09 -9.79
N SER A 735 -5.27 23.36 -9.97
CA SER A 735 -6.09 24.52 -9.62
C SER A 735 -7.40 24.61 -10.40
N ASP A 736 -7.50 23.99 -11.58
CA ASP A 736 -8.72 23.95 -12.38
C ASP A 736 -9.79 23.03 -11.77
N ILE A 737 -9.39 22.10 -10.89
CA ILE A 737 -10.28 21.12 -10.24
C ILE A 737 -10.40 21.31 -8.72
N ALA A 738 -9.44 21.97 -8.06
CA ALA A 738 -9.37 22.11 -6.60
C ALA A 738 -10.59 22.81 -5.97
N ASN A 739 -11.34 23.58 -6.76
CA ASN A 739 -12.55 24.28 -6.32
C ASN A 739 -13.85 23.64 -6.83
N GLY A 740 -13.78 22.39 -7.28
CA GLY A 740 -14.84 21.73 -8.04
C GLY A 740 -14.74 22.08 -9.53
N ALA A 741 -15.14 21.13 -10.37
CA ALA A 741 -15.04 21.24 -11.81
C ALA A 741 -16.12 20.43 -12.52
N ILE A 742 -16.39 20.78 -13.78
CA ILE A 742 -17.20 19.96 -14.68
C ILE A 742 -16.37 19.67 -15.92
N PHE A 743 -16.11 18.40 -16.17
CA PHE A 743 -15.60 17.89 -17.44
C PHE A 743 -16.76 17.43 -18.31
N GLU A 744 -16.78 17.89 -19.56
CA GLU A 744 -17.69 17.41 -20.60
C GLU A 744 -16.86 16.85 -21.76
N TYR A 745 -16.78 15.51 -21.84
CA TYR A 745 -16.14 14.79 -22.93
C TYR A 745 -17.15 14.55 -24.06
N ASP A 746 -16.73 14.71 -25.30
CA ASP A 746 -17.44 14.22 -26.50
C ASP A 746 -16.58 13.15 -27.15
N MET A 747 -17.07 11.91 -27.19
CA MET A 747 -16.32 10.75 -27.65
C MET A 747 -16.62 10.39 -29.12
N SER A 748 -15.69 9.68 -29.75
CA SER A 748 -15.74 9.25 -31.15
C SER A 748 -15.13 7.85 -31.32
N ALA A 749 -15.59 7.11 -32.33
CA ALA A 749 -15.02 5.83 -32.75
C ALA A 749 -13.74 5.99 -33.58
N THR A 750 -13.49 7.17 -34.14
CA THR A 750 -12.29 7.49 -34.92
C THR A 750 -11.54 8.68 -34.32
N PRO A 751 -10.20 8.77 -34.45
CA PRO A 751 -9.43 9.95 -34.06
C PRO A 751 -9.99 11.23 -34.67
N ALA A 752 -9.88 12.33 -33.94
CA ALA A 752 -10.43 13.65 -34.30
C ALA A 752 -9.42 14.55 -35.02
#